data_AF-A0A6M4GDL4-F1
#
_entry.id   AF-A0A6M4GDL4-F1
#
_cell.length_a   1.000
_cell.length_b   1.000
_cell.length_c   1.000
_cell.angle_alpha   90.00
_cell.angle_beta   90.00
_cell.angle_gamma   90.00
#
_symmetry.space_group_name_H-M   'P 1'
#
loop_
_entity.id
_entity.type
_entity.pdbx_description
1 polymer ?
#
loop_
_entity_poly.entity_id
_entity_poly.type
_entity_poly.pdbx_seq_one_letter_code
_entity_poly.pdbx_strand_id
1 'polypeptide(L)'
;MTAGMAQAQSSTEAVPQAGEPAAAEIVVIGSQIKGANTAGALPVSLVGEEQIEAVAAVSGADLYRSIPQLGGVTFNEQVLGGGNANAARGDVSTVSLRGLGQGNTLLLINGRRTVLHPTSQAITGVVDSGVPTFGYNANTIPVGNIERVEVLRDGAAALYGSDAVAGVVNNVLQSDYKGAKFDVQYGGAEGTNLREFAANGLVGFDFNEGRGNISIFGGYAQKSKLYLSDQDYTASVDRRGYVAGTSFANVAAWNGTSTSTPWGTFRVVRPGGGANFLNQTLTSNGTAFTNSSGQFHIQPSANAGCRIASGTPDTCYDDGNGATEMSGADSNLRFNSPATFDDLTAQPSVKRINIFSYINYELSDALSFFGEVGFYRGKTSSTIGAPGSLANIPITVAANAYWNPLGPVGSPNRLPGLDLSVVPAEGLPVQITSLSYVDVGSRKVDVTNYQYRFLGGLRGSIGDFDWESAGLYTWATAKDTQENFSNTLLQQAINKTTPDAYNPFNGGCVDTPSIGDCTPNSQSTIDSFMIEATRKTRTSLALWDFKVSNANLLGLWADNSIGVAAGIEWRRETYHDNRSTYQGGIAGVDTTYTDAVTGVFYGSDLGGASPSPDVRGKRNVKSAYAELAIPIFSPEMEIPMFRRLNFQVAGRYEDYSDVGSVAKPKIAGSWELLEGMMLRGSWSQGFRAPNLEVINTSTLDRVNGGFDYVLCDADVRSGRATNFSSAVCNVSVLRRSGGNPNLKPEESTSWSFGAVLSPKLGDGLGKVTFTVDRWKIQQKNVVGLLDYQNALNLDYLLRTQGSSNPNVIRRDPTADDIARVAGTGLAPVGELLYVVANFQNLLPVTVQGIDFNLDYFLPTTSVGTFSLNVNASRLISYYVDAPAGVQQVIAGQAAGEINAGVPIQGGGDVIGRDGQPRWRLSATFDWSLGPWKIGAFTQYIDSVYENGVRDASANPWTVKGQTTVNLYGQYTFKNDGPLNGTTVQIGARNIFDKDPPLSSAGYLSNLYQPQARYWYTSLKKVF
;
A
#
# COMPACT_ATOMS: atom_id res chain seq x y z
N MET A 1 -86.54 -35.32 22.38
CA MET A 1 -85.55 -34.39 22.98
C MET A 1 -85.27 -34.96 24.36
N THR A 2 -84.09 -35.42 24.78
CA THR A 2 -82.67 -35.11 24.47
C THR A 2 -81.89 -36.38 24.87
N ALA A 3 -81.19 -37.04 23.94
CA ALA A 3 -79.72 -37.00 23.74
C ALA A 3 -78.90 -37.40 24.99
N GLY A 4 -78.42 -38.65 24.98
CA GLY A 4 -77.57 -39.26 26.01
C GLY A 4 -76.08 -39.14 25.72
N MET A 5 -75.31 -39.16 26.80
CA MET A 5 -73.85 -39.02 26.91
C MET A 5 -73.07 -40.19 26.30
N ALA A 6 -71.88 -39.90 25.78
CA ALA A 6 -70.76 -40.84 25.69
C ALA A 6 -69.46 -40.14 26.11
N GLN A 7 -68.69 -40.79 26.99
CA GLN A 7 -67.37 -40.39 27.51
C GLN A 7 -66.30 -40.44 26.42
N ALA A 8 -65.35 -39.50 26.46
CA ALA A 8 -64.10 -39.56 25.70
C ALA A 8 -62.89 -39.70 26.66
N GLN A 9 -61.99 -40.63 26.34
CA GLN A 9 -60.70 -40.86 26.98
C GLN A 9 -59.70 -39.75 26.61
N SER A 10 -58.92 -39.31 27.59
CA SER A 10 -57.81 -38.36 27.42
C SER A 10 -56.56 -39.06 26.88
N SER A 11 -56.10 -38.68 25.69
CA SER A 11 -54.75 -38.94 25.19
C SER A 11 -53.86 -37.73 25.48
N THR A 12 -52.80 -37.94 26.26
CA THR A 12 -51.70 -36.99 26.49
C THR A 12 -50.93 -36.74 25.18
N GLU A 13 -51.01 -35.51 24.66
CA GLU A 13 -50.18 -35.02 23.55
C GLU A 13 -48.70 -34.98 23.95
N ALA A 14 -47.86 -35.62 23.13
CA ALA A 14 -46.41 -35.45 23.18
C ALA A 14 -46.04 -34.08 22.59
N VAL A 15 -45.27 -33.30 23.35
CA VAL A 15 -44.67 -32.04 22.91
C VAL A 15 -43.73 -32.31 21.72
N PRO A 16 -43.85 -31.62 20.57
CA PRO A 16 -42.93 -31.79 19.46
C PRO A 16 -41.55 -31.29 19.86
N GLN A 17 -40.54 -32.16 19.73
CA GLN A 17 -39.14 -31.81 19.78
C GLN A 17 -38.86 -30.73 18.72
N ALA A 18 -38.34 -29.58 19.14
CA ALA A 18 -37.89 -28.52 18.24
C ALA A 18 -36.83 -29.08 17.28
N GLY A 19 -37.23 -29.26 16.02
CA GLY A 19 -36.34 -29.65 14.94
C GLY A 19 -35.26 -28.59 14.71
N GLU A 20 -34.06 -29.05 14.37
CA GLU A 20 -32.98 -28.21 13.86
C GLU A 20 -33.52 -27.23 12.80
N PRO A 21 -33.16 -25.94 12.83
CA PRO A 21 -33.53 -25.04 11.76
C PRO A 21 -32.95 -25.60 10.46
N ALA A 22 -33.82 -25.79 9.46
CA ALA A 22 -33.42 -26.13 8.10
C ALA A 22 -32.32 -25.13 7.68
N ALA A 23 -31.13 -25.65 7.39
CA ALA A 23 -30.01 -24.84 6.97
C ALA A 23 -30.43 -24.06 5.72
N ALA A 24 -30.65 -22.75 5.88
CA ALA A 24 -30.78 -21.86 4.74
C ALA A 24 -29.56 -22.07 3.85
N GLU A 25 -29.78 -22.34 2.57
CA GLU A 25 -28.71 -22.64 1.62
C GLU A 25 -27.78 -21.40 1.52
N ILE A 26 -26.64 -21.46 2.20
CA ILE A 26 -25.65 -20.38 2.15
C ILE A 26 -24.98 -20.43 0.77
N VAL A 27 -25.37 -19.51 -0.11
CA VAL A 27 -24.66 -19.30 -1.39
C VAL A 27 -23.30 -18.67 -1.06
N VAL A 28 -22.24 -19.46 -1.25
CA VAL A 28 -20.84 -19.04 -1.06
C VAL A 28 -20.23 -18.70 -2.43
N ILE A 29 -19.31 -17.72 -2.49
CA ILE A 29 -18.52 -17.48 -3.71
C ILE A 29 -17.84 -18.75 -4.25
N GLY A 30 -17.74 -18.83 -5.58
CA GLY A 30 -17.11 -19.96 -6.26
C GLY A 30 -17.99 -20.65 -7.29
N SER A 31 -19.30 -20.38 -7.32
CA SER A 31 -20.26 -20.85 -8.33
C SER A 31 -21.32 -19.77 -8.58
N GLN A 32 -21.77 -19.63 -9.82
CA GLN A 32 -22.94 -18.81 -10.18
C GLN A 32 -24.23 -19.65 -10.27
N ILE A 33 -24.14 -20.97 -10.07
CA ILE A 33 -25.28 -21.89 -10.06
C ILE A 33 -25.85 -21.93 -8.63
N LYS A 34 -27.03 -21.31 -8.42
CA LYS A 34 -27.79 -21.42 -7.17
C LYS A 34 -28.29 -22.85 -6.98
N GLY A 35 -28.34 -23.39 -5.77
CA GLY A 35 -28.82 -24.77 -5.51
C GLY A 35 -27.76 -25.85 -5.68
N ALA A 36 -26.66 -25.59 -6.40
CA ALA A 36 -25.70 -26.62 -6.75
C ALA A 36 -24.66 -26.86 -5.64
N ASN A 37 -24.46 -28.13 -5.28
CA ASN A 37 -23.45 -28.56 -4.31
C ASN A 37 -22.03 -28.60 -4.93
N THR A 38 -21.55 -27.44 -5.40
CA THR A 38 -20.19 -27.23 -5.92
C THR A 38 -19.28 -26.51 -4.93
N ALA A 39 -19.83 -25.93 -3.86
CA ALA A 39 -19.10 -25.13 -2.88
C ALA A 39 -17.92 -25.87 -2.20
N GLY A 40 -18.02 -27.20 -2.05
CA GLY A 40 -16.92 -28.02 -1.51
C GLY A 40 -15.70 -28.16 -2.42
N ALA A 41 -15.85 -27.91 -3.73
CA ALA A 41 -14.78 -28.12 -4.72
C ALA A 41 -13.71 -27.02 -4.73
N LEU A 42 -13.97 -25.87 -4.11
CA LEU A 42 -13.05 -24.73 -4.13
C LEU A 42 -12.53 -24.39 -2.74
N PRO A 43 -11.28 -23.89 -2.64
CA PRO A 43 -10.70 -23.45 -1.38
C PRO A 43 -11.24 -22.06 -0.99
N VAL A 44 -12.39 -22.04 -0.33
CA VAL A 44 -12.97 -20.81 0.27
C VAL A 44 -12.71 -20.79 1.76
N SER A 45 -12.22 -19.66 2.27
CA SER A 45 -12.16 -19.37 3.71
C SER A 45 -13.33 -18.47 4.09
N LEU A 46 -13.99 -18.77 5.20
CA LEU A 46 -15.07 -17.95 5.75
C LEU A 46 -14.57 -17.28 7.03
N VAL A 47 -14.78 -15.98 7.14
CA VAL A 47 -14.58 -15.20 8.36
C VAL A 47 -15.95 -14.70 8.80
N GLY A 48 -16.57 -15.38 9.76
CA GLY A 48 -17.91 -15.08 10.26
C GLY A 48 -17.93 -14.07 11.41
N GLU A 49 -19.13 -13.73 11.90
CA GLU A 49 -19.34 -12.71 12.95
C GLU A 49 -18.48 -12.97 14.21
N GLU A 50 -18.36 -14.21 14.68
CA GLU A 50 -17.55 -14.53 15.87
C GLU A 50 -16.06 -14.18 15.70
N GLN A 51 -15.49 -14.48 14.52
CA GLN A 51 -14.10 -14.15 14.23
C GLN A 51 -13.91 -12.65 14.05
N ILE A 52 -14.86 -11.96 13.42
CA ILE A 52 -14.84 -10.50 13.24
C ILE A 52 -14.87 -9.81 14.62
N GLU A 53 -15.73 -10.27 15.53
CA GLU A 53 -15.82 -9.77 16.92
C GLU A 53 -14.52 -10.04 17.70
N ALA A 54 -13.91 -11.22 17.55
CA ALA A 54 -12.66 -11.57 18.24
C ALA A 54 -11.45 -10.73 17.80
N VAL A 55 -11.40 -10.32 16.53
CA VAL A 55 -10.39 -9.34 16.05
C VAL A 55 -10.64 -7.96 16.66
N ALA A 56 -11.89 -7.67 17.05
CA ALA A 56 -12.37 -6.37 17.49
C ALA A 56 -12.05 -5.27 16.45
N ALA A 57 -12.21 -5.57 15.16
CA ALA A 57 -11.88 -4.66 14.08
C ALA A 57 -12.83 -3.45 14.05
N VAL A 58 -12.29 -2.22 14.06
CA VAL A 58 -13.06 -0.97 13.87
C VAL A 58 -13.00 -0.47 12.43
N SER A 59 -12.20 -1.12 11.59
CA SER A 59 -11.99 -0.78 10.19
C SER A 59 -11.74 -2.02 9.34
N GLY A 60 -12.02 -1.91 8.03
CA GLY A 60 -11.65 -2.97 7.09
C GLY A 60 -10.14 -3.26 7.14
N ALA A 61 -9.31 -2.23 7.31
CA ALA A 61 -7.86 -2.40 7.45
C ALA A 61 -7.45 -3.34 8.59
N ASP A 62 -8.15 -3.29 9.74
CA ASP A 62 -7.87 -4.19 10.87
C ASP A 62 -8.38 -5.60 10.59
N LEU A 63 -9.59 -5.71 10.04
CA LEU A 63 -10.21 -6.99 9.71
C LEU A 63 -9.37 -7.77 8.68
N TYR A 64 -9.03 -7.18 7.55
CA TYR A 64 -8.30 -7.90 6.50
C TYR A 64 -6.86 -8.23 6.89
N ARG A 65 -6.19 -7.39 7.70
CA ARG A 65 -4.85 -7.72 8.21
C ARG A 65 -4.85 -8.95 9.10
N SER A 66 -5.95 -9.26 9.77
CA SER A 66 -6.10 -10.45 10.61
C SER A 66 -6.11 -11.76 9.83
N ILE A 67 -6.40 -11.72 8.51
CA ILE A 67 -6.54 -12.90 7.66
C ILE A 67 -5.15 -13.32 7.12
N PRO A 68 -4.64 -14.52 7.45
CA PRO A 68 -3.28 -14.94 7.10
C PRO A 68 -2.97 -14.95 5.60
N GLN A 69 -3.93 -15.29 4.74
CA GLN A 69 -3.72 -15.35 3.29
C GLN A 69 -3.61 -13.96 2.65
N LEU A 70 -4.04 -12.90 3.34
CA LEU A 70 -3.81 -11.54 2.90
C LEU A 70 -2.39 -11.14 3.32
N GLY A 71 -1.54 -10.90 2.31
CA GLY A 71 -0.14 -10.51 2.47
C GLY A 71 0.01 -9.08 2.95
N GLY A 72 1.23 -8.54 2.86
CA GLY A 72 1.53 -7.17 3.29
C GLY A 72 0.69 -6.11 2.56
N VAL A 73 0.29 -5.08 3.30
CA VAL A 73 -0.56 -3.99 2.81
C VAL A 73 0.30 -2.76 2.52
N THR A 74 0.68 -2.55 1.26
CA THR A 74 1.58 -1.45 0.86
C THR A 74 0.88 -0.11 0.64
N PHE A 75 -0.45 -0.07 0.46
CA PHE A 75 -1.25 1.16 0.55
C PHE A 75 -1.97 1.15 1.88
N ASN A 76 -1.53 2.03 2.77
CA ASN A 76 -2.14 2.19 4.07
C ASN A 76 -1.99 3.64 4.51
N GLU A 77 -2.81 4.03 5.48
CA GLU A 77 -2.86 5.36 6.07
C GLU A 77 -1.54 5.85 6.72
N GLN A 78 -0.56 4.97 6.99
CA GLN A 78 0.75 5.34 7.55
C GLN A 78 1.72 5.84 6.45
N VAL A 79 1.38 5.61 5.17
CA VAL A 79 2.21 6.07 4.04
C VAL A 79 1.85 7.50 3.69
N LEU A 80 2.55 8.46 4.30
CA LEU A 80 2.33 9.90 4.09
C LEU A 80 3.18 10.52 2.95
N GLY A 81 3.95 9.70 2.22
CA GLY A 81 4.68 10.11 1.02
C GLY A 81 5.95 10.95 1.27
N GLY A 82 6.44 11.04 2.51
CA GLY A 82 7.74 11.67 2.82
C GLY A 82 7.89 13.12 2.33
N GLY A 83 6.80 13.88 2.22
CA GLY A 83 6.80 15.24 1.67
C GLY A 83 6.18 15.38 0.28
N ASN A 84 6.06 14.29 -0.49
CA ASN A 84 5.61 14.29 -1.88
C ASN A 84 4.10 13.98 -2.01
N ALA A 85 3.36 14.84 -2.73
CA ALA A 85 1.91 14.71 -3.00
C ALA A 85 1.53 13.58 -3.99
N ASN A 86 2.46 12.68 -4.31
CA ASN A 86 2.28 11.60 -5.28
C ASN A 86 1.78 10.27 -4.69
N ALA A 87 1.80 10.11 -3.36
CA ALA A 87 1.35 8.88 -2.70
C ALA A 87 -0.19 8.79 -2.59
N ALA A 88 -0.71 7.57 -2.39
CA ALA A 88 -2.11 7.36 -2.06
C ALA A 88 -2.28 7.60 -0.55
N ARG A 89 -2.49 8.86 -0.17
CA ARG A 89 -2.67 9.28 1.23
C ARG A 89 -4.14 9.24 1.64
N GLY A 90 -4.37 9.34 2.94
CA GLY A 90 -5.69 9.47 3.54
C GLY A 90 -6.25 8.16 4.07
N ASP A 91 -7.57 8.03 4.06
CA ASP A 91 -8.26 6.87 4.61
C ASP A 91 -8.29 5.74 3.58
N VAL A 92 -7.16 5.06 3.45
CA VAL A 92 -6.92 4.02 2.45
C VAL A 92 -6.28 2.78 3.08
N SER A 93 -6.79 1.61 2.70
CA SER A 93 -6.16 0.33 2.97
C SER A 93 -6.52 -0.64 1.85
N THR A 94 -5.54 -1.27 1.22
CA THR A 94 -5.79 -2.23 0.13
C THR A 94 -5.75 -3.67 0.59
N VAL A 95 -6.37 -4.56 -0.19
CA VAL A 95 -6.27 -6.01 -0.02
C VAL A 95 -5.28 -6.60 -1.03
N SER A 96 -4.41 -7.50 -0.58
CA SER A 96 -3.46 -8.23 -1.44
C SER A 96 -3.40 -9.70 -1.01
N LEU A 97 -4.10 -10.56 -1.72
CA LEU A 97 -4.08 -12.00 -1.48
C LEU A 97 -2.73 -12.58 -1.95
N ARG A 98 -2.10 -13.40 -1.11
CA ARG A 98 -0.81 -14.08 -1.37
C ARG A 98 0.39 -13.15 -1.60
N GLY A 99 0.25 -11.86 -1.28
CA GLY A 99 1.31 -10.88 -1.48
C GLY A 99 1.63 -10.58 -2.94
N LEU A 100 0.75 -10.95 -3.89
CA LEU A 100 0.92 -10.77 -5.34
C LEU A 100 0.78 -9.31 -5.81
N GLY A 101 0.92 -8.34 -4.92
CA GLY A 101 0.68 -6.92 -5.21
C GLY A 101 -0.80 -6.55 -5.16
N GLN A 102 -1.05 -5.24 -5.27
CA GLN A 102 -2.38 -4.67 -5.20
C GLN A 102 -3.03 -4.67 -6.59
N GLY A 103 -4.34 -4.88 -6.65
CA GLY A 103 -5.07 -5.01 -7.92
C GLY A 103 -5.04 -6.41 -8.55
N ASN A 104 -4.38 -7.39 -7.91
CA ASN A 104 -4.48 -8.81 -8.27
C ASN A 104 -5.56 -9.56 -7.45
N THR A 105 -6.26 -8.86 -6.54
CA THR A 105 -7.35 -9.39 -5.72
C THR A 105 -8.61 -8.59 -5.98
N LEU A 106 -9.68 -9.26 -6.39
CA LEU A 106 -10.98 -8.62 -6.62
C LEU A 106 -11.75 -8.48 -5.30
N LEU A 107 -12.22 -7.27 -4.99
CA LEU A 107 -13.08 -7.00 -3.82
C LEU A 107 -14.53 -6.84 -4.26
N LEU A 108 -15.43 -7.61 -3.65
CA LEU A 108 -16.87 -7.59 -3.91
C LEU A 108 -17.66 -7.15 -2.67
N ILE A 109 -18.82 -6.55 -2.91
CA ILE A 109 -19.88 -6.33 -1.92
C ILE A 109 -21.11 -7.05 -2.44
N ASN A 110 -21.65 -7.99 -1.66
CA ASN A 110 -22.81 -8.80 -2.02
C ASN A 110 -22.68 -9.43 -3.43
N GLY A 111 -21.50 -9.99 -3.74
CA GLY A 111 -21.22 -10.65 -5.01
C GLY A 111 -20.98 -9.71 -6.20
N ARG A 112 -20.99 -8.38 -6.03
CA ARG A 112 -20.80 -7.39 -7.11
C ARG A 112 -19.58 -6.50 -6.87
N ARG A 113 -18.90 -6.13 -7.95
CA ARG A 113 -17.66 -5.34 -7.92
C ARG A 113 -17.84 -4.00 -7.19
N THR A 114 -16.77 -3.55 -6.54
CA THR A 114 -16.64 -2.18 -6.04
C THR A 114 -15.74 -1.34 -6.95
N VAL A 115 -15.78 -0.02 -6.83
CA VAL A 115 -14.88 0.88 -7.57
C VAL A 115 -13.48 0.86 -6.96
N LEU A 116 -12.44 1.01 -7.78
CA LEU A 116 -11.07 1.18 -7.30
C LEU A 116 -10.93 2.48 -6.51
N HIS A 117 -10.02 2.51 -5.53
CA HIS A 117 -9.60 3.76 -4.89
C HIS A 117 -9.11 4.74 -5.95
N PRO A 118 -9.48 6.03 -5.90
CA PRO A 118 -9.22 6.96 -7.00
C PRO A 118 -7.77 7.40 -7.10
N THR A 119 -6.99 7.26 -6.04
CA THR A 119 -5.56 7.60 -6.02
C THR A 119 -4.72 6.34 -6.16
N SER A 120 -3.84 6.35 -7.14
CA SER A 120 -2.78 5.36 -7.34
C SER A 120 -1.52 5.74 -6.55
N GLN A 121 -0.63 4.77 -6.43
CA GLN A 121 0.71 5.01 -5.92
C GLN A 121 1.69 4.04 -6.58
N ALA A 122 2.90 4.55 -6.87
CA ALA A 122 4.01 3.71 -7.25
C ALA A 122 4.56 3.01 -5.99
N ILE A 123 4.62 1.68 -6.01
CA ILE A 123 5.12 0.88 -4.89
C ILE A 123 6.60 0.60 -5.11
N THR A 124 7.40 0.64 -4.04
CA THR A 124 8.73 0.02 -4.05
C THR A 124 8.54 -1.42 -3.55
N GLY A 125 8.66 -2.40 -4.44
CA GLY A 125 8.37 -3.80 -4.13
C GLY A 125 8.97 -4.72 -5.17
N VAL A 126 8.96 -6.03 -4.89
CA VAL A 126 9.75 -6.98 -5.69
C VAL A 126 9.15 -7.28 -7.07
N VAL A 127 7.84 -7.08 -7.26
CA VAL A 127 7.12 -7.38 -8.51
C VAL A 127 6.69 -6.11 -9.26
N ASP A 128 6.18 -5.09 -8.57
CA ASP A 128 5.59 -3.88 -9.16
C ASP A 128 6.45 -2.61 -8.95
N SER A 129 7.77 -2.75 -8.80
CA SER A 129 8.65 -1.63 -8.43
C SER A 129 8.50 -0.44 -9.37
N GLY A 130 8.03 0.68 -8.83
CA GLY A 130 7.94 1.96 -9.52
C GLY A 130 6.74 2.13 -10.46
N VAL A 131 5.84 1.15 -10.57
CA VAL A 131 4.61 1.23 -11.37
C VAL A 131 3.45 1.78 -10.53
N PRO A 132 2.74 2.83 -10.97
CA PRO A 132 1.50 3.25 -10.33
C PRO A 132 0.45 2.13 -10.38
N THR A 133 0.02 1.66 -9.21
CA THR A 133 -1.03 0.64 -9.08
C THR A 133 -2.27 1.23 -8.41
N PHE A 134 -3.41 0.61 -8.68
CA PHE A 134 -4.67 0.89 -7.99
C PHE A 134 -5.02 -0.30 -7.10
N GLY A 135 -5.79 -0.04 -6.04
CA GLY A 135 -6.36 -1.07 -5.20
C GLY A 135 -7.77 -0.72 -4.75
N TYR A 136 -8.51 -1.71 -4.30
CA TYR A 136 -9.79 -1.48 -3.63
C TYR A 136 -9.57 -0.97 -2.21
N ASN A 137 -10.38 0.00 -1.78
CA ASN A 137 -10.27 0.53 -0.43
C ASN A 137 -11.13 -0.28 0.56
N ALA A 138 -10.46 -1.13 1.35
CA ALA A 138 -11.03 -1.92 2.43
C ALA A 138 -11.81 -1.08 3.45
N ASN A 139 -11.39 0.15 3.73
CA ASN A 139 -12.03 1.00 4.74
C ASN A 139 -13.43 1.49 4.33
N THR A 140 -13.80 1.33 3.06
CA THR A 140 -15.15 1.63 2.56
C THR A 140 -16.18 0.57 2.95
N ILE A 141 -15.73 -0.62 3.40
CA ILE A 141 -16.59 -1.71 3.83
C ILE A 141 -16.97 -1.49 5.30
N PRO A 142 -18.28 -1.41 5.64
CA PRO A 142 -18.74 -1.23 7.01
C PRO A 142 -18.60 -2.53 7.83
N VAL A 143 -17.54 -2.66 8.64
CA VAL A 143 -17.32 -3.86 9.47
C VAL A 143 -18.53 -4.20 10.35
N GLY A 144 -19.20 -3.20 10.93
CA GLY A 144 -20.39 -3.40 11.77
C GLY A 144 -21.64 -3.94 11.03
N ASN A 145 -21.63 -3.97 9.70
CA ASN A 145 -22.70 -4.52 8.86
C ASN A 145 -22.29 -5.80 8.12
N ILE A 146 -21.07 -6.31 8.33
CA ILE A 146 -20.61 -7.55 7.71
C ILE A 146 -21.23 -8.72 8.46
N GLU A 147 -21.91 -9.58 7.72
CA GLU A 147 -22.34 -10.89 8.20
C GLU A 147 -21.16 -11.87 8.16
N ARG A 148 -20.46 -11.90 7.02
CA ARG A 148 -19.27 -12.71 6.79
C ARG A 148 -18.40 -12.16 5.67
N VAL A 149 -17.10 -12.47 5.74
CA VAL A 149 -16.16 -12.29 4.63
C VAL A 149 -15.85 -13.66 4.03
N GLU A 150 -15.96 -13.77 2.72
CA GLU A 150 -15.64 -14.98 1.97
C GLU A 150 -14.37 -14.74 1.15
N VAL A 151 -13.36 -15.58 1.31
CA VAL A 151 -12.07 -15.47 0.60
C VAL A 151 -11.90 -16.68 -0.30
N LEU A 152 -12.14 -16.50 -1.60
CA LEU A 152 -11.86 -17.50 -2.62
C LEU A 152 -10.38 -17.44 -2.97
N ARG A 153 -9.66 -18.48 -2.56
CA ARG A 153 -8.19 -18.58 -2.68
C ARG A 153 -7.75 -19.18 -4.00
N ASP A 154 -8.57 -19.12 -5.04
CA ASP A 154 -8.24 -19.65 -6.36
C ASP A 154 -8.43 -18.56 -7.44
N GLY A 155 -7.71 -18.69 -8.55
CA GLY A 155 -7.91 -17.84 -9.71
C GLY A 155 -9.36 -17.97 -10.19
N ALA A 156 -10.08 -16.86 -10.20
CA ALA A 156 -11.53 -16.86 -10.38
C ALA A 156 -11.98 -16.01 -11.58
N ALA A 157 -11.05 -15.69 -12.49
CA ALA A 157 -11.32 -14.87 -13.66
C ALA A 157 -12.38 -15.48 -14.59
N ALA A 158 -12.47 -16.81 -14.68
CA ALA A 158 -13.51 -17.49 -15.46
C ALA A 158 -14.94 -17.25 -14.94
N LEU A 159 -15.09 -16.86 -13.66
CA LEU A 159 -16.40 -16.56 -13.07
C LEU A 159 -16.60 -15.04 -12.95
N TYR A 160 -15.59 -14.32 -12.47
CA TYR A 160 -15.72 -12.93 -12.08
C TYR A 160 -15.05 -11.94 -13.03
N GLY A 161 -14.24 -12.36 -14.00
CA GLY A 161 -13.52 -11.50 -14.95
C GLY A 161 -12.14 -11.03 -14.47
N SER A 162 -11.62 -9.98 -15.09
CA SER A 162 -10.36 -9.31 -14.73
C SER A 162 -10.14 -9.04 -13.23
N ASP A 163 -8.88 -8.94 -12.82
CA ASP A 163 -8.40 -8.60 -11.46
C ASP A 163 -8.55 -9.72 -10.40
N ALA A 164 -9.24 -10.82 -10.74
CA ALA A 164 -9.36 -12.01 -9.90
C ALA A 164 -8.21 -13.03 -10.12
N VAL A 165 -6.97 -12.53 -10.24
CA VAL A 165 -5.76 -13.33 -10.51
C VAL A 165 -5.33 -14.12 -9.28
N ALA A 166 -5.19 -13.45 -8.13
CA ALA A 166 -4.87 -14.09 -6.86
C ALA A 166 -6.09 -14.78 -6.25
N GLY A 167 -7.28 -14.19 -6.45
CA GLY A 167 -8.54 -14.65 -5.91
C GLY A 167 -9.56 -13.52 -5.72
N VAL A 168 -10.61 -13.81 -4.94
CA VAL A 168 -11.74 -12.91 -4.70
C VAL A 168 -12.02 -12.81 -3.21
N VAL A 169 -12.26 -11.60 -2.73
CA VAL A 169 -12.75 -11.32 -1.37
C VAL A 169 -14.16 -10.75 -1.49
N ASN A 170 -15.16 -11.47 -1.02
CA ASN A 170 -16.55 -11.04 -1.01
C ASN A 170 -16.98 -10.64 0.40
N ASN A 171 -17.54 -9.45 0.53
CA ASN A 171 -18.10 -8.95 1.78
C ASN A 171 -19.61 -9.09 1.70
N VAL A 172 -20.15 -10.02 2.49
CA VAL A 172 -21.58 -10.23 2.59
C VAL A 172 -22.11 -9.36 3.72
N LEU A 173 -22.95 -8.41 3.34
CA LEU A 173 -23.54 -7.45 4.26
C LEU A 173 -24.94 -7.90 4.68
N GLN A 174 -25.37 -7.50 5.87
CA GLN A 174 -26.70 -7.84 6.40
C GLN A 174 -27.78 -7.05 5.64
N SER A 175 -28.29 -7.64 4.54
CA SER A 175 -29.20 -6.96 3.60
C SER A 175 -30.69 -7.24 3.81
N ASP A 176 -31.04 -8.19 4.68
CA ASP A 176 -32.41 -8.63 4.98
C ASP A 176 -32.63 -8.74 6.50
N TYR A 177 -32.21 -7.70 7.21
CA TYR A 177 -32.21 -7.66 8.67
C TYR A 177 -33.61 -7.39 9.22
N LYS A 178 -33.92 -7.96 10.40
CA LYS A 178 -35.18 -7.78 11.12
C LYS A 178 -34.89 -7.39 12.56
N GLY A 179 -35.44 -6.27 13.01
CA GLY A 179 -35.21 -5.70 14.35
C GLY A 179 -34.22 -4.55 14.33
N ALA A 180 -33.55 -4.30 15.46
CA ALA A 180 -32.51 -3.26 15.55
C ALA A 180 -31.28 -3.74 16.31
N LYS A 181 -30.09 -3.37 15.83
CA LYS A 181 -28.79 -3.59 16.48
C LYS A 181 -28.06 -2.27 16.59
N PHE A 182 -27.60 -1.94 17.79
CA PHE A 182 -26.75 -0.78 18.06
C PHE A 182 -25.48 -1.25 18.74
N ASP A 183 -24.35 -0.71 18.34
CA ASP A 183 -23.04 -1.03 18.88
C ASP A 183 -22.24 0.26 19.06
N VAL A 184 -21.63 0.45 20.23
CA VAL A 184 -20.75 1.58 20.52
C VAL A 184 -19.48 1.06 21.16
N GLN A 185 -18.33 1.50 20.67
CA GLN A 185 -17.02 1.15 21.20
C GLN A 185 -16.19 2.41 21.46
N TYR A 186 -15.47 2.43 22.58
CA TYR A 186 -14.48 3.44 22.89
C TYR A 186 -13.21 2.79 23.45
N GLY A 187 -12.04 3.28 23.05
CA GLY A 187 -10.76 2.77 23.53
C GLY A 187 -9.57 3.64 23.17
N GLY A 188 -8.39 3.24 23.64
CA GLY A 188 -7.14 3.97 23.41
C GLY A 188 -5.89 3.13 23.65
N ALA A 189 -4.78 3.50 23.00
CA ALA A 189 -3.49 2.88 23.23
C ALA A 189 -2.75 3.56 24.39
N GLU A 190 -2.25 2.75 25.32
CA GLU A 190 -1.50 3.18 26.50
C GLU A 190 -0.27 4.00 26.10
N GLY A 191 0.07 5.03 26.89
CA GLY A 191 1.26 5.86 26.64
C GLY A 191 1.22 6.77 25.40
N THR A 192 0.16 6.71 24.58
CA THR A 192 0.08 7.45 23.31
C THR A 192 -1.13 8.41 23.25
N ASN A 193 -1.16 9.23 22.19
CA ASN A 193 -2.29 10.10 21.87
C ASN A 193 -3.47 9.38 21.18
N LEU A 194 -3.32 8.08 20.85
CA LEU A 194 -4.30 7.34 20.06
C LEU A 194 -5.56 6.98 20.87
N ARG A 195 -6.71 7.50 20.45
CA ARG A 195 -8.05 7.24 20.98
C ARG A 195 -8.98 6.95 19.82
N GLU A 196 -9.83 5.95 19.97
CA GLU A 196 -10.83 5.59 18.97
C GLU A 196 -12.23 5.55 19.57
N PHE A 197 -13.20 5.97 18.78
CA PHE A 197 -14.63 5.89 19.07
C PHE A 197 -15.34 5.36 17.83
N ALA A 198 -16.22 4.38 17.98
CA ALA A 198 -17.07 3.89 16.91
C ALA A 198 -18.51 3.73 17.42
N ALA A 199 -19.47 4.06 16.57
CA ALA A 199 -20.89 3.86 16.81
C ALA A 199 -21.55 3.34 15.54
N ASN A 200 -22.26 2.22 15.64
CA ASN A 200 -22.91 1.52 14.55
C ASN A 200 -24.38 1.30 14.90
N GLY A 201 -25.25 1.40 13.90
CA GLY A 201 -26.67 1.09 14.00
C GLY A 201 -27.14 0.36 12.74
N LEU A 202 -27.86 -0.74 12.92
CA LEU A 202 -28.55 -1.48 11.87
C LEU A 202 -30.01 -1.63 12.27
N VAL A 203 -30.93 -1.19 11.42
CA VAL A 203 -32.36 -1.32 11.64
C VAL A 203 -32.98 -1.92 10.40
N GLY A 204 -33.84 -2.92 10.57
CA GLY A 204 -34.58 -3.49 9.45
C GLY A 204 -35.97 -3.95 9.86
N PHE A 205 -36.91 -3.84 8.94
CA PHE A 205 -38.29 -4.25 9.17
C PHE A 205 -38.93 -4.75 7.88
N ASP A 206 -39.81 -5.72 8.06
CA ASP A 206 -40.65 -6.21 6.99
C ASP A 206 -41.88 -5.31 6.84
N PHE A 207 -42.38 -5.18 5.61
CA PHE A 207 -43.59 -4.44 5.28
C PHE A 207 -44.41 -5.20 4.24
N ASN A 208 -45.65 -4.76 4.02
CA ASN A 208 -46.59 -5.41 3.10
C ASN A 208 -46.73 -6.92 3.36
N GLU A 209 -47.07 -7.27 4.61
CA GLU A 209 -47.30 -8.65 5.04
C GLU A 209 -46.09 -9.60 4.82
N GLY A 210 -44.86 -9.07 4.88
CA GLY A 210 -43.63 -9.85 4.74
C GLY A 210 -43.06 -9.88 3.33
N ARG A 211 -43.79 -9.36 2.33
CA ARG A 211 -43.32 -9.31 0.93
C ARG A 211 -42.18 -8.34 0.68
N GLY A 212 -41.97 -7.38 1.57
CA GLY A 212 -40.90 -6.41 1.47
C GLY A 212 -40.07 -6.33 2.73
N ASN A 213 -38.76 -6.10 2.57
CA ASN A 213 -37.84 -5.77 3.65
C ASN A 213 -37.05 -4.51 3.29
N ILE A 214 -36.87 -3.62 4.28
CA ILE A 214 -35.91 -2.52 4.21
C ILE A 214 -34.94 -2.67 5.37
N SER A 215 -33.65 -2.59 5.08
CA SER A 215 -32.56 -2.61 6.06
C SER A 215 -31.66 -1.40 5.89
N ILE A 216 -31.38 -0.66 6.96
CA ILE A 216 -30.55 0.54 6.95
C ILE A 216 -29.46 0.42 8.00
N PHE A 217 -28.21 0.51 7.54
CA PHE A 217 -27.01 0.62 8.36
C PHE A 217 -26.48 2.05 8.36
N GLY A 218 -26.07 2.53 9.54
CA GLY A 218 -25.30 3.75 9.71
C GLY A 218 -24.16 3.55 10.70
N GLY A 219 -22.95 3.97 10.31
CA GLY A 219 -21.75 3.86 11.13
C GLY A 219 -20.98 5.19 11.16
N TYR A 220 -20.48 5.54 12.34
CA TYR A 220 -19.52 6.63 12.55
C TYR A 220 -18.31 6.09 13.30
N ALA A 221 -17.11 6.37 12.81
CA ALA A 221 -15.87 6.06 13.52
C ALA A 221 -14.93 7.27 13.52
N GLN A 222 -14.26 7.49 14.64
CA GLN A 222 -13.26 8.53 14.81
C GLN A 222 -12.02 7.96 15.48
N LYS A 223 -10.86 8.40 15.00
CA LYS A 223 -9.53 8.05 15.52
C LYS A 223 -8.68 9.33 15.63
N SER A 224 -8.02 9.54 16.76
CA SER A 224 -7.03 10.63 16.91
C SER A 224 -5.69 10.27 16.23
N LYS A 225 -4.78 11.24 16.13
CA LYS A 225 -3.44 10.99 15.58
C LYS A 225 -2.65 10.07 16.53
N LEU A 226 -1.81 9.23 15.95
CA LEU A 226 -0.64 8.67 16.62
C LEU A 226 0.57 9.45 16.11
N TYR A 227 1.33 10.06 17.01
CA TYR A 227 2.52 10.83 16.65
C TYR A 227 3.75 9.94 16.55
N LEU A 228 4.76 10.37 15.79
CA LEU A 228 6.06 9.68 15.78
C LEU A 228 6.76 9.78 17.14
N SER A 229 6.53 10.87 17.88
CA SER A 229 7.03 11.11 19.24
C SER A 229 6.38 10.23 20.32
N ASP A 230 5.23 9.59 20.02
CA ASP A 230 4.53 8.72 20.97
C ASP A 230 5.28 7.40 21.24
N GLN A 231 6.28 7.05 20.42
CA GLN A 231 7.01 5.78 20.50
C GLN A 231 8.50 5.97 20.25
N ASP A 232 9.36 5.38 21.10
CA ASP A 232 10.81 5.55 21.05
C ASP A 232 11.44 5.13 19.71
N TYR A 233 10.91 4.07 19.08
CA TYR A 233 11.41 3.55 17.79
C TYR A 233 10.99 4.38 16.58
N THR A 234 10.09 5.36 16.76
CA THR A 234 9.70 6.34 15.73
C THR A 234 10.09 7.77 16.04
N ALA A 235 10.37 8.11 17.31
CA ALA A 235 10.70 9.46 17.76
C ALA A 235 12.04 9.98 17.19
N SER A 236 12.90 9.09 16.72
CA SER A 236 14.16 9.42 16.05
C SER A 236 14.37 8.56 14.81
N VAL A 237 14.92 9.17 13.76
CA VAL A 237 15.41 8.43 12.59
C VAL A 237 16.88 8.00 12.73
N ASP A 238 17.62 8.53 13.71
CA ASP A 238 18.89 7.93 14.12
C ASP A 238 18.62 6.69 14.97
N ARG A 239 18.88 5.53 14.41
CA ARG A 239 18.60 4.21 15.00
C ARG A 239 19.86 3.42 15.29
N ARG A 240 21.05 4.03 15.15
CA ARG A 240 22.33 3.37 15.42
C ARG A 240 22.40 2.83 16.86
N GLY A 241 21.75 3.50 17.81
CA GLY A 241 21.66 3.05 19.19
C GLY A 241 21.00 1.67 19.37
N TYR A 242 20.05 1.30 18.52
CA TYR A 242 19.36 0.00 18.59
C TYR A 242 20.20 -1.18 18.11
N VAL A 243 21.25 -0.91 17.32
CA VAL A 243 22.15 -1.92 16.77
C VAL A 243 23.57 -1.82 17.31
N ALA A 244 23.78 -0.96 18.31
CA ALA A 244 25.07 -0.83 18.97
C ALA A 244 25.55 -2.19 19.51
N GLY A 245 26.81 -2.52 19.25
CA GLY A 245 27.40 -3.81 19.65
C GLY A 245 27.02 -5.02 18.77
N THR A 246 26.21 -4.83 17.72
CA THR A 246 25.93 -5.88 16.72
C THR A 246 26.84 -5.72 15.49
N SER A 247 26.84 -6.71 14.57
CA SER A 247 27.53 -6.58 13.27
C SER A 247 26.98 -5.45 12.39
N PHE A 248 25.82 -4.89 12.73
CA PHE A 248 25.17 -3.79 12.01
C PHE A 248 25.48 -2.40 12.58
N ALA A 249 26.27 -2.29 13.66
CA ALA A 249 26.54 -1.01 14.34
C ALA A 249 27.09 0.09 13.41
N ASN A 250 27.84 -0.31 12.38
CA ASN A 250 28.46 0.59 11.40
C ASN A 250 27.74 0.62 10.04
N VAL A 251 26.54 0.03 9.94
CA VAL A 251 25.78 -0.01 8.69
C VAL A 251 24.98 1.28 8.54
N ALA A 252 25.26 2.03 7.46
CA ALA A 252 24.70 3.37 7.23
C ALA A 252 23.15 3.41 7.22
N ALA A 253 22.48 2.31 6.88
CA ALA A 253 21.02 2.22 6.87
C ALA A 253 20.38 2.51 8.26
N TRP A 254 21.12 2.32 9.35
CA TRP A 254 20.65 2.63 10.71
C TRP A 254 20.77 4.12 11.07
N ASN A 255 21.41 4.91 10.23
CA ASN A 255 21.44 6.36 10.36
C ASN A 255 20.46 7.01 9.37
N GLY A 256 19.18 7.01 9.74
CA GLY A 256 18.10 7.58 8.92
C GLY A 256 18.01 9.12 8.95
N THR A 257 18.94 9.81 9.62
CA THR A 257 19.01 11.28 9.57
C THR A 257 19.35 11.76 8.15
N SER A 258 18.83 12.91 7.75
CA SER A 258 18.90 13.44 6.38
C SER A 258 20.20 14.20 6.14
N THR A 259 20.75 14.15 4.92
CA THR A 259 21.83 15.06 4.45
C THR A 259 21.29 16.31 3.74
N SER A 260 19.97 16.40 3.58
CA SER A 260 19.28 17.68 3.38
C SER A 260 18.95 18.22 4.77
N THR A 261 19.65 19.28 5.17
CA THR A 261 19.70 19.79 6.55
C THR A 261 19.48 21.31 6.53
N PRO A 262 19.23 21.94 7.67
CA PRO A 262 19.21 23.41 7.73
C PRO A 262 20.60 24.03 7.50
N TRP A 263 21.67 23.22 7.43
CA TRP A 263 23.02 23.64 7.10
C TRP A 263 23.22 23.61 5.58
N GLY A 264 22.84 24.70 4.91
CA GLY A 264 22.79 24.79 3.46
C GLY A 264 24.12 24.48 2.76
N THR A 265 24.05 23.80 1.61
CA THR A 265 25.17 23.54 0.68
C THR A 265 24.96 24.30 -0.62
N PHE A 266 26.02 24.95 -1.09
CA PHE A 266 25.96 25.92 -2.17
C PHE A 266 27.02 25.67 -3.25
N ARG A 267 26.75 26.16 -4.47
CA ARG A 267 27.73 26.18 -5.56
C ARG A 267 27.67 27.47 -6.36
N VAL A 268 28.84 28.03 -6.66
CA VAL A 268 28.96 29.28 -7.41
C VAL A 268 28.61 29.08 -8.89
N VAL A 269 27.72 29.92 -9.40
CA VAL A 269 27.23 29.87 -10.78
C VAL A 269 28.00 30.86 -11.64
N ARG A 270 28.35 30.47 -12.87
CA ARG A 270 28.95 31.37 -13.86
C ARG A 270 27.92 32.40 -14.32
N PRO A 271 28.19 33.72 -14.22
CA PRO A 271 27.29 34.76 -14.72
C PRO A 271 26.97 34.57 -16.20
N GLY A 272 25.68 34.67 -16.57
CA GLY A 272 25.20 34.49 -17.94
C GLY A 272 25.35 33.06 -18.51
N GLY A 273 25.74 32.08 -17.68
CA GLY A 273 26.11 30.74 -18.12
C GLY A 273 24.98 29.72 -18.25
N GLY A 274 23.71 30.07 -18.07
CA GLY A 274 22.59 29.12 -18.24
C GLY A 274 22.69 27.86 -17.36
N ALA A 275 22.93 28.05 -16.05
CA ALA A 275 23.21 27.02 -15.02
C ALA A 275 24.59 26.33 -15.06
N ASN A 276 25.55 26.83 -15.86
CA ASN A 276 26.94 26.40 -15.75
C ASN A 276 27.59 26.91 -14.46
N PHE A 277 28.38 26.08 -13.78
CA PHE A 277 29.14 26.44 -12.58
C PHE A 277 30.46 27.15 -12.91
N LEU A 278 30.97 27.96 -11.97
CA LEU A 278 32.21 28.69 -12.16
C LEU A 278 33.45 27.78 -12.17
N ASN A 279 33.42 26.69 -11.38
CA ASN A 279 34.52 25.73 -11.21
C ASN A 279 35.87 26.39 -10.90
N GLN A 280 35.88 27.25 -9.87
CA GLN A 280 37.08 27.89 -9.35
C GLN A 280 37.04 27.94 -7.83
N THR A 281 38.21 27.90 -7.20
CA THR A 281 38.39 28.17 -5.77
C THR A 281 38.32 29.67 -5.50
N LEU A 282 37.42 30.08 -4.61
CA LEU A 282 37.29 31.46 -4.17
C LEU A 282 38.00 31.65 -2.83
N THR A 283 38.61 32.82 -2.67
CA THR A 283 39.29 33.21 -1.43
C THR A 283 38.71 34.49 -0.85
N SER A 284 38.68 34.60 0.48
CA SER A 284 38.39 35.83 1.21
C SER A 284 39.52 36.08 2.20
N ASN A 285 40.10 37.27 2.15
CA ASN A 285 41.34 37.62 2.87
C ASN A 285 42.49 36.61 2.65
N GLY A 286 42.58 36.02 1.46
CA GLY A 286 43.58 35.02 1.10
C GLY A 286 43.30 33.59 1.57
N THR A 287 42.24 33.35 2.35
CA THR A 287 41.81 32.01 2.77
C THR A 287 40.81 31.45 1.77
N ALA A 288 41.05 30.24 1.27
CA ALA A 288 40.08 29.53 0.43
C ALA A 288 38.89 29.05 1.28
N PHE A 289 37.67 29.29 0.80
CA PHE A 289 36.43 28.83 1.45
C PHE A 289 35.51 28.06 0.51
N THR A 290 35.93 27.83 -0.74
CA THR A 290 35.25 26.93 -1.67
C THR A 290 36.25 25.93 -2.24
N ASN A 291 35.79 24.71 -2.55
CA ASN A 291 36.62 23.78 -3.31
C ASN A 291 36.80 24.23 -4.77
N SER A 292 37.55 23.43 -5.55
CA SER A 292 37.82 23.69 -6.97
C SER A 292 36.57 23.69 -7.86
N SER A 293 35.47 23.08 -7.41
CA SER A 293 34.18 23.10 -8.10
C SER A 293 33.35 24.35 -7.75
N GLY A 294 33.86 25.23 -6.89
CA GLY A 294 33.16 26.40 -6.36
C GLY A 294 32.04 26.04 -5.38
N GLN A 295 32.13 24.90 -4.69
CA GLN A 295 31.17 24.51 -3.66
C GLN A 295 31.64 24.91 -2.27
N PHE A 296 30.68 25.17 -1.39
CA PHE A 296 30.88 25.42 0.02
C PHE A 296 29.59 25.10 0.80
N HIS A 297 29.67 24.96 2.11
CA HIS A 297 28.49 24.84 2.97
C HIS A 297 28.66 25.65 4.26
N ILE A 298 27.57 25.73 5.04
CA ILE A 298 27.57 26.39 6.34
C ILE A 298 27.57 25.35 7.44
N GLN A 299 28.23 25.64 8.55
CA GLN A 299 28.26 24.78 9.73
C GLN A 299 28.58 25.58 11.01
N PRO A 300 28.39 24.98 12.20
CA PRO A 300 28.91 25.54 13.45
C PRO A 300 30.43 25.76 13.39
N SER A 301 30.92 26.84 14.00
CA SER A 301 32.36 27.16 14.05
C SER A 301 33.18 26.15 14.85
N ALA A 302 32.51 25.33 15.68
CA ALA A 302 33.11 24.24 16.44
C ALA A 302 33.38 22.98 15.59
N ASN A 303 32.74 22.84 14.42
CA ASN A 303 33.03 21.75 13.50
C ASN A 303 34.44 21.92 12.88
N ALA A 304 35.09 20.81 12.58
CA ALA A 304 36.36 20.83 11.87
C ALA A 304 36.16 21.31 10.42
N GLY A 305 37.22 21.80 9.76
CA GLY A 305 37.13 22.27 8.36
C GLY A 305 36.66 23.71 8.20
N CYS A 306 36.11 24.32 9.25
CA CYS A 306 35.76 25.74 9.32
C CYS A 306 36.84 26.68 8.73
N ARG A 307 36.52 27.37 7.62
CA ARG A 307 37.48 28.22 6.90
C ARG A 307 37.35 29.69 7.24
N ILE A 308 36.12 30.22 7.15
CA ILE A 308 35.85 31.66 7.28
C ILE A 308 34.53 31.85 8.03
N ALA A 309 34.53 32.71 9.06
CA ALA A 309 33.33 33.06 9.80
C ALA A 309 32.20 33.56 8.87
N SER A 310 30.98 33.12 9.12
CA SER A 310 29.80 33.58 8.38
C SER A 310 29.24 34.87 9.01
N GLY A 311 28.18 35.43 8.42
CA GLY A 311 27.44 36.55 9.00
C GLY A 311 26.59 36.17 10.23
N THR A 312 26.42 34.88 10.50
CA THR A 312 25.66 34.34 11.63
C THR A 312 26.61 33.96 12.78
N PRO A 313 26.33 34.36 14.03
CA PRO A 313 27.18 34.02 15.19
C PRO A 313 27.45 32.52 15.30
N ASP A 314 28.68 32.17 15.68
CA ASP A 314 29.14 30.79 15.92
C ASP A 314 28.98 29.84 14.73
N THR A 315 28.98 30.37 13.50
CA THR A 315 28.95 29.60 12.26
C THR A 315 30.03 30.05 11.28
N CYS A 316 30.37 29.19 10.33
CA CYS A 316 31.34 29.48 9.29
C CYS A 316 31.04 28.77 7.97
N TYR A 317 31.72 29.24 6.92
CA TYR A 317 31.80 28.58 5.63
C TYR A 317 32.92 27.55 5.62
N ASP A 318 32.60 26.35 5.14
CA ASP A 318 33.53 25.26 4.85
C ASP A 318 33.62 25.04 3.34
N ASP A 319 34.80 24.66 2.85
CA ASP A 319 35.09 24.43 1.43
C ASP A 319 34.69 23.04 0.94
N GLY A 320 34.24 22.15 1.81
CA GLY A 320 33.83 20.82 1.42
C GLY A 320 32.41 20.69 0.84
N ASN A 321 32.10 19.48 0.38
CA ASN A 321 30.77 19.15 -0.11
C ASN A 321 29.92 18.68 1.07
N GLY A 322 29.04 19.54 1.55
CA GLY A 322 28.23 19.30 2.74
C GLY A 322 27.56 17.93 2.78
N ALA A 323 26.97 17.45 1.67
CA ALA A 323 26.35 16.11 1.65
C ALA A 323 27.36 14.96 1.85
N THR A 324 28.60 15.13 1.37
CA THR A 324 29.69 14.15 1.52
C THR A 324 30.30 14.22 2.92
N GLU A 325 30.54 15.42 3.44
CA GLU A 325 31.08 15.60 4.80
C GLU A 325 30.10 15.17 5.89
N MET A 326 28.81 15.41 5.69
CA MET A 326 27.73 14.88 6.52
C MET A 326 27.61 13.35 6.48
N SER A 327 28.33 12.67 5.60
CA SER A 327 28.45 11.20 5.63
C SER A 327 29.61 10.71 6.52
N GLY A 328 30.50 11.61 6.94
CA GLY A 328 31.70 11.31 7.72
C GLY A 328 31.95 12.34 8.83
N ALA A 329 32.89 13.26 8.58
CA ALA A 329 33.42 14.20 9.58
C ALA A 329 32.34 15.04 10.25
N ASP A 330 31.34 15.49 9.48
CA ASP A 330 30.27 16.38 9.94
C ASP A 330 28.92 15.66 10.04
N SER A 331 28.97 14.37 10.41
CA SER A 331 27.77 13.56 10.60
C SER A 331 26.82 14.09 11.68
N ASN A 332 27.28 14.98 12.57
CA ASN A 332 26.45 15.70 13.54
C ASN A 332 25.48 16.69 12.90
N LEU A 333 25.74 17.17 11.68
CA LEU A 333 24.89 18.12 10.97
C LEU A 333 23.66 17.46 10.31
N ARG A 334 23.62 16.12 10.23
CA ARG A 334 22.52 15.40 9.59
C ARG A 334 21.20 15.61 10.34
N PHE A 335 20.16 15.98 9.61
CA PHE A 335 18.91 16.44 10.20
C PHE A 335 18.02 15.29 10.69
N ASN A 336 17.59 15.37 11.94
CA ASN A 336 16.64 14.44 12.55
C ASN A 336 15.25 15.08 12.63
N SER A 337 14.43 14.84 11.60
CA SER A 337 13.12 15.50 11.49
C SER A 337 12.15 15.11 12.62
N PRO A 338 11.96 13.84 13.01
CA PRO A 338 11.08 13.49 14.13
C PRO A 338 11.57 13.97 15.50
N ALA A 339 12.88 14.10 15.71
CA ALA A 339 13.41 14.70 16.93
C ALA A 339 13.23 16.24 16.97
N THR A 340 13.06 16.87 15.80
CA THR A 340 12.84 18.32 15.67
C THR A 340 11.37 18.71 15.81
N PHE A 341 10.48 17.90 15.24
CA PHE A 341 9.05 18.16 15.20
C PHE A 341 8.30 17.06 15.97
N ASP A 342 7.76 17.40 17.13
CA ASP A 342 7.04 16.46 18.00
C ASP A 342 5.64 16.10 17.48
N ASP A 343 5.10 16.88 16.53
CA ASP A 343 3.75 16.77 15.98
C ASP A 343 3.66 15.94 14.68
N LEU A 344 4.77 15.35 14.23
CA LEU A 344 4.78 14.50 13.03
C LEU A 344 3.95 13.24 13.23
N THR A 345 3.22 12.87 12.19
CA THR A 345 2.19 11.83 12.27
C THR A 345 2.72 10.47 11.84
N ALA A 346 2.52 9.44 12.68
CA ALA A 346 2.68 8.03 12.33
C ALA A 346 1.40 7.43 11.75
N GLN A 347 0.25 7.67 12.40
CA GLN A 347 -1.08 7.35 11.90
C GLN A 347 -1.95 8.60 11.92
N PRO A 348 -2.62 8.96 10.81
CA PRO A 348 -3.47 10.14 10.75
C PRO A 348 -4.66 10.03 11.68
N SER A 349 -5.19 11.19 12.08
CA SER A 349 -6.56 11.22 12.59
C SER A 349 -7.51 10.82 11.48
N VAL A 350 -8.57 10.11 11.81
CA VAL A 350 -9.57 9.63 10.85
C VAL A 350 -10.97 9.93 11.38
N LYS A 351 -11.87 10.38 10.50
CA LYS A 351 -13.32 10.44 10.73
C LYS A 351 -14.04 9.76 9.57
N ARG A 352 -14.74 8.67 9.85
CA ARG A 352 -15.49 7.85 8.89
C ARG A 352 -16.99 7.98 9.12
N ILE A 353 -17.73 8.10 8.04
CA ILE A 353 -19.17 7.91 7.99
C ILE A 353 -19.44 6.86 6.93
N ASN A 354 -20.23 5.85 7.28
CA ASN A 354 -20.66 4.80 6.37
C ASN A 354 -22.17 4.60 6.50
N ILE A 355 -22.88 4.59 5.37
CA ILE A 355 -24.32 4.37 5.34
C ILE A 355 -24.60 3.36 4.22
N PHE A 356 -25.36 2.31 4.54
CA PHE A 356 -25.90 1.39 3.55
C PHE A 356 -27.40 1.25 3.76
N SER A 357 -28.14 1.16 2.67
CA SER A 357 -29.57 0.87 2.68
C SER A 357 -29.86 -0.20 1.65
N TYR A 358 -30.68 -1.17 2.04
CA TYR A 358 -31.14 -2.28 1.22
C TYR A 358 -32.65 -2.26 1.16
N ILE A 359 -33.18 -2.62 0.00
CA ILE A 359 -34.59 -2.90 -0.18
C ILE A 359 -34.71 -4.20 -0.94
N ASN A 360 -35.52 -5.11 -0.41
CA ASN A 360 -35.95 -6.33 -1.09
C ASN A 360 -37.47 -6.29 -1.17
N TYR A 361 -38.04 -6.61 -2.32
CA TYR A 361 -39.49 -6.60 -2.48
C TYR A 361 -39.95 -7.66 -3.49
N GLU A 362 -40.81 -8.56 -3.06
CA GLU A 362 -41.46 -9.54 -3.93
C GLU A 362 -42.57 -8.85 -4.74
N LEU A 363 -42.34 -8.64 -6.04
CA LEU A 363 -43.33 -8.07 -6.96
C LEU A 363 -44.45 -9.07 -7.28
N SER A 364 -44.09 -10.35 -7.38
CA SER A 364 -44.98 -11.52 -7.48
C SER A 364 -44.28 -12.77 -6.95
N ASP A 365 -44.96 -13.91 -6.94
CA ASP A 365 -44.41 -15.20 -6.49
C ASP A 365 -43.16 -15.66 -7.29
N ALA A 366 -42.94 -15.12 -8.48
CA ALA A 366 -41.84 -15.48 -9.37
C ALA A 366 -40.87 -14.32 -9.68
N LEU A 367 -41.09 -13.12 -9.11
CA LEU A 367 -40.32 -11.93 -9.42
C LEU A 367 -40.11 -11.05 -8.18
N SER A 368 -38.86 -10.74 -7.88
CA SER A 368 -38.46 -9.86 -6.79
C SER A 368 -37.56 -8.74 -7.28
N PHE A 369 -37.78 -7.54 -6.76
CA PHE A 369 -36.88 -6.40 -6.85
C PHE A 369 -35.88 -6.42 -5.70
N PHE A 370 -34.67 -5.94 -5.98
CA PHE A 370 -33.68 -5.61 -4.96
C PHE A 370 -32.96 -4.31 -5.31
N GLY A 371 -32.58 -3.56 -4.28
CA GLY A 371 -31.82 -2.32 -4.42
C GLY A 371 -30.85 -2.13 -3.27
N GLU A 372 -29.74 -1.46 -3.55
CA GLU A 372 -28.71 -1.11 -2.58
C GLU A 372 -28.21 0.31 -2.85
N VAL A 373 -28.14 1.12 -1.79
CA VAL A 373 -27.52 2.45 -1.79
C VAL A 373 -26.44 2.48 -0.72
N GLY A 374 -25.22 2.87 -1.12
CA GLY A 374 -24.07 2.98 -0.23
C GLY A 374 -23.44 4.37 -0.30
N PHE A 375 -23.10 4.92 0.85
CA PHE A 375 -22.34 6.16 0.99
C PHE A 375 -21.21 5.97 2.00
N TYR A 376 -20.02 6.42 1.61
CA TYR A 376 -18.85 6.46 2.47
C TYR A 376 -18.17 7.81 2.38
N ARG A 377 -17.73 8.31 3.54
CA ARG A 377 -16.83 9.47 3.65
C ARG A 377 -15.75 9.18 4.68
N GLY A 378 -14.50 9.28 4.28
CA GLY A 378 -13.34 9.29 5.17
C GLY A 378 -12.66 10.65 5.12
N LYS A 379 -12.47 11.31 6.26
CA LYS A 379 -11.64 12.53 6.37
C LYS A 379 -10.46 12.24 7.27
N THR A 380 -9.27 12.57 6.80
CA THR A 380 -8.03 12.41 7.55
C THR A 380 -7.29 13.73 7.70
N SER A 381 -6.50 13.82 8.77
CA SER A 381 -5.56 14.92 8.99
C SER A 381 -4.27 14.36 9.55
N SER A 382 -3.15 14.76 8.93
CA SER A 382 -1.79 14.39 9.29
C SER A 382 -0.86 15.60 9.22
N THR A 383 0.28 15.49 9.88
CA THR A 383 1.37 16.45 9.80
C THR A 383 2.63 15.74 9.33
N ILE A 384 3.34 16.35 8.37
CA ILE A 384 4.60 15.85 7.80
C ILE A 384 5.72 16.87 7.99
N GLY A 385 6.97 16.42 7.88
CA GLY A 385 8.13 17.28 8.09
C GLY A 385 8.27 18.42 7.08
N ALA A 386 9.16 19.34 7.43
CA ALA A 386 9.57 20.46 6.58
C ALA A 386 10.02 19.97 5.18
N PRO A 387 9.74 20.75 4.13
CA PRO A 387 10.22 20.46 2.78
C PRO A 387 11.71 20.78 2.64
N GLY A 388 12.38 20.11 1.68
CA GLY A 388 13.76 20.41 1.29
C GLY A 388 13.86 20.82 -0.18
N SER A 389 15.00 21.39 -0.53
CA SER A 389 15.40 21.66 -1.92
C SER A 389 15.47 20.35 -2.72
N LEU A 390 15.07 20.40 -3.99
CA LEU A 390 15.28 19.28 -4.91
C LEU A 390 16.46 19.57 -5.83
N ALA A 391 17.40 18.63 -5.92
CA ALA A 391 18.58 18.76 -6.78
C ALA A 391 18.24 18.99 -8.27
N ASN A 392 17.08 18.53 -8.75
CA ASN A 392 16.64 18.72 -10.14
C ASN A 392 15.75 19.96 -10.35
N ILE A 393 15.44 20.70 -9.28
CA ILE A 393 14.73 21.99 -9.30
C ILE A 393 15.46 22.93 -8.31
N PRO A 394 16.75 23.22 -8.55
CA PRO A 394 17.53 24.05 -7.65
C PRO A 394 17.08 25.52 -7.74
N ILE A 395 17.32 26.27 -6.66
CA ILE A 395 17.07 27.72 -6.61
C ILE A 395 18.39 28.45 -6.59
N THR A 396 18.54 29.45 -7.46
CA THR A 396 19.72 30.31 -7.50
C THR A 396 19.48 31.63 -6.77
N VAL A 397 20.36 31.91 -5.82
CA VAL A 397 20.51 33.21 -5.14
C VAL A 397 21.19 34.18 -6.09
N ALA A 398 20.56 35.31 -6.36
CA ALA A 398 21.07 36.36 -7.23
C ALA A 398 22.31 37.02 -6.62
N ALA A 399 23.22 37.53 -7.47
CA ALA A 399 24.40 38.24 -7.02
C ALA A 399 24.03 39.40 -6.06
N ASN A 400 23.02 40.21 -6.41
CA ASN A 400 22.58 41.35 -5.62
C ASN A 400 21.60 41.02 -4.48
N ALA A 401 21.30 39.75 -4.20
CA ALA A 401 20.43 39.37 -3.08
C ALA A 401 21.04 39.83 -1.76
N TYR A 402 20.21 40.31 -0.82
CA TYR A 402 20.66 40.96 0.40
C TYR A 402 21.64 40.09 1.20
N TRP A 403 21.32 38.81 1.38
CA TRP A 403 22.09 37.86 2.18
C TRP A 403 23.25 37.16 1.43
N ASN A 404 23.46 37.43 0.14
CA ASN A 404 24.48 36.72 -0.64
C ASN A 404 25.92 37.10 -0.17
N PRO A 405 26.74 36.14 0.31
CA PRO A 405 28.11 36.41 0.77
C PRO A 405 29.05 36.84 -0.36
N LEU A 406 28.68 36.58 -1.61
CA LEU A 406 29.42 36.99 -2.80
C LEU A 406 28.79 38.21 -3.48
N GLY A 407 27.87 38.91 -2.81
CA GLY A 407 27.13 40.02 -3.41
C GLY A 407 27.96 41.27 -3.71
N PRO A 408 27.39 42.33 -4.31
CA PRO A 408 28.13 43.49 -4.78
C PRO A 408 28.98 44.18 -3.71
N VAL A 409 30.03 44.90 -4.13
CA VAL A 409 30.78 45.80 -3.25
C VAL A 409 29.83 46.80 -2.60
N GLY A 410 29.88 46.88 -1.27
CA GLY A 410 28.95 47.70 -0.46
C GLY A 410 27.73 46.94 0.06
N SER A 411 27.51 45.69 -0.36
CA SER A 411 26.51 44.81 0.29
C SER A 411 26.90 44.54 1.74
N PRO A 412 25.97 44.62 2.71
CA PRO A 412 26.27 44.42 4.13
C PRO A 412 26.73 43.00 4.47
N ASN A 413 26.39 42.02 3.62
CA ASN A 413 26.68 40.61 3.86
C ASN A 413 27.83 40.07 2.99
N ARG A 414 28.47 40.91 2.15
CA ARG A 414 29.60 40.49 1.32
C ARG A 414 30.81 40.12 2.19
N LEU A 415 31.42 38.96 1.94
CA LEU A 415 32.66 38.57 2.58
C LEU A 415 33.79 39.58 2.30
N PRO A 416 34.63 39.91 3.30
CA PRO A 416 35.72 40.87 3.11
C PRO A 416 36.85 40.28 2.25
N GLY A 417 37.58 41.15 1.54
CA GLY A 417 38.82 40.77 0.85
C GLY A 417 38.67 39.66 -0.19
N LEU A 418 37.50 39.55 -0.84
CA LEU A 418 37.29 38.66 -1.99
C LEU A 418 38.16 39.12 -3.18
N ASP A 419 38.83 38.18 -3.84
CA ASP A 419 39.65 38.45 -5.03
C ASP A 419 38.79 38.97 -6.18
N LEU A 420 38.94 40.26 -6.51
CA LEU A 420 38.16 40.93 -7.56
C LEU A 420 38.46 40.43 -8.98
N SER A 421 39.54 39.68 -9.18
CA SER A 421 39.83 39.04 -10.47
C SER A 421 38.96 37.80 -10.71
N VAL A 422 38.43 37.20 -9.63
CA VAL A 422 37.56 36.01 -9.66
C VAL A 422 36.11 36.34 -9.31
N VAL A 423 35.90 37.18 -8.28
CA VAL A 423 34.59 37.64 -7.81
C VAL A 423 34.41 39.12 -8.16
N PRO A 424 33.71 39.45 -9.27
CA PRO A 424 33.56 40.83 -9.72
C PRO A 424 32.90 41.76 -8.70
N ALA A 425 32.97 43.06 -8.98
CA ALA A 425 32.43 44.10 -8.09
C ALA A 425 30.90 44.01 -7.96
N GLU A 426 30.22 43.53 -9.00
CA GLU A 426 28.78 43.23 -9.04
C GLU A 426 28.41 41.94 -8.30
N GLY A 427 29.39 41.14 -7.88
CA GLY A 427 29.21 39.89 -7.17
C GLY A 427 28.93 38.67 -8.07
N LEU A 428 28.72 37.51 -7.45
CA LEU A 428 28.44 36.25 -8.14
C LEU A 428 27.15 35.59 -7.61
N PRO A 429 26.33 35.00 -8.50
CA PRO A 429 25.20 34.20 -8.08
C PRO A 429 25.63 32.86 -7.49
N VAL A 430 24.81 32.35 -6.57
CA VAL A 430 25.08 31.11 -5.82
C VAL A 430 23.86 30.21 -5.90
N GLN A 431 24.02 28.97 -6.34
CA GLN A 431 22.95 27.99 -6.38
C GLN A 431 22.86 27.23 -5.05
N ILE A 432 21.65 27.07 -4.54
CA ILE A 432 21.34 26.16 -3.42
C ILE A 432 21.30 24.74 -3.97
N THR A 433 22.23 23.90 -3.52
CA THR A 433 22.34 22.50 -3.95
C THR A 433 21.68 21.53 -2.97
N SER A 434 21.63 21.90 -1.68
CA SER A 434 20.93 21.16 -0.63
C SER A 434 20.57 22.13 0.52
N LEU A 435 19.30 22.21 0.89
CA LEU A 435 18.81 22.95 2.06
C LEU A 435 17.45 22.38 2.48
N SER A 436 17.28 22.09 3.77
CA SER A 436 15.99 21.84 4.38
C SER A 436 15.46 23.16 4.95
N TYR A 437 14.28 23.59 4.50
CA TYR A 437 13.65 24.83 4.96
C TYR A 437 12.94 24.58 6.31
N VAL A 438 13.74 24.29 7.36
CA VAL A 438 13.24 23.83 8.67
C VAL A 438 12.38 24.90 9.36
N ASP A 439 12.71 26.17 9.16
CA ASP A 439 11.96 27.32 9.67
C ASP A 439 10.51 27.43 9.13
N VAL A 440 10.21 26.80 7.99
CA VAL A 440 8.83 26.65 7.48
C VAL A 440 7.97 25.78 8.43
N GLY A 441 8.61 24.93 9.23
CA GLY A 441 7.95 24.07 10.19
C GLY A 441 7.35 22.79 9.60
N SER A 442 6.57 22.11 10.43
CA SER A 442 5.79 20.95 10.03
C SER A 442 4.60 21.40 9.15
N ARG A 443 4.19 20.56 8.19
CA ARG A 443 3.16 20.90 7.19
C ARG A 443 1.95 20.02 7.35
N LYS A 444 0.76 20.63 7.24
CA LYS A 444 -0.49 19.89 7.33
C LYS A 444 -0.88 19.25 6.00
N VAL A 445 -1.40 18.02 6.09
CA VAL A 445 -2.02 17.29 4.98
C VAL A 445 -3.40 16.82 5.42
N ASP A 446 -4.41 17.27 4.70
CA ASP A 446 -5.81 16.86 4.88
C ASP A 446 -6.27 16.10 3.64
N VAL A 447 -6.79 14.88 3.81
CA VAL A 447 -7.35 14.09 2.71
C VAL A 447 -8.79 13.73 2.99
N THR A 448 -9.68 13.99 2.02
CA THR A 448 -11.08 13.60 2.10
C THR A 448 -11.43 12.65 0.96
N ASN A 449 -11.85 11.45 1.32
CA ASN A 449 -12.31 10.39 0.42
C ASN A 449 -13.83 10.30 0.45
N TYR A 450 -14.45 10.13 -0.71
CA TYR A 450 -15.87 9.81 -0.85
C TYR A 450 -16.04 8.58 -1.72
N GLN A 451 -17.04 7.74 -1.43
CA GLN A 451 -17.49 6.69 -2.32
C GLN A 451 -19.01 6.59 -2.28
N TYR A 452 -19.60 6.44 -3.45
CA TYR A 452 -21.04 6.29 -3.64
C TYR A 452 -21.32 5.01 -4.41
N ARG A 453 -22.41 4.34 -4.08
CA ARG A 453 -22.84 3.10 -4.72
C ARG A 453 -24.35 3.09 -4.88
N PHE A 454 -24.82 2.80 -6.08
CA PHE A 454 -26.24 2.63 -6.41
C PHE A 454 -26.40 1.36 -7.21
N LEU A 455 -27.20 0.44 -6.72
CA LEU A 455 -27.51 -0.83 -7.35
C LEU A 455 -29.02 -1.01 -7.35
N GLY A 456 -29.57 -1.46 -8.48
CA GLY A 456 -30.96 -1.83 -8.60
C GLY A 456 -31.13 -2.95 -9.61
N GLY A 457 -31.92 -3.96 -9.25
CA GLY A 457 -32.09 -5.14 -10.07
C GLY A 457 -33.38 -5.89 -9.82
N LEU A 458 -33.60 -6.87 -10.68
CA LEU A 458 -34.69 -7.82 -10.62
C LEU A 458 -34.10 -9.23 -10.61
N ARG A 459 -34.74 -10.11 -9.86
CA ARG A 459 -34.46 -11.55 -9.84
C ARG A 459 -35.77 -12.31 -9.86
N GLY A 460 -35.77 -13.48 -10.45
CA GLY A 460 -36.96 -14.31 -10.53
C GLY A 460 -36.65 -15.66 -11.13
N SER A 461 -37.71 -16.41 -11.43
CA SER A 461 -37.62 -17.70 -12.10
C SER A 461 -38.46 -17.73 -13.37
N ILE A 462 -37.99 -18.44 -14.39
CA ILE A 462 -38.71 -18.72 -15.65
C ILE A 462 -38.56 -20.22 -15.92
N GLY A 463 -39.62 -20.99 -15.72
CA GLY A 463 -39.51 -22.46 -15.68
C GLY A 463 -38.58 -22.87 -14.54
N ASP A 464 -37.64 -23.77 -14.84
CA ASP A 464 -36.63 -24.26 -13.87
C ASP A 464 -35.37 -23.37 -13.80
N PHE A 465 -35.36 -22.23 -14.48
CA PHE A 465 -34.22 -21.31 -14.49
C PHE A 465 -34.46 -20.12 -13.55
N ASP A 466 -33.52 -19.90 -12.65
CA ASP A 466 -33.38 -18.64 -11.93
C ASP A 466 -32.66 -17.63 -12.81
N TRP A 467 -33.10 -16.37 -12.80
CA TRP A 467 -32.42 -15.29 -13.48
C TRP A 467 -32.28 -14.07 -12.57
N GLU A 468 -31.29 -13.23 -12.85
CA GLU A 468 -31.08 -11.94 -12.20
C GLU A 468 -30.49 -10.96 -13.21
N SER A 469 -30.96 -9.72 -13.19
CA SER A 469 -30.31 -8.60 -13.87
C SER A 469 -30.24 -7.40 -12.97
N ALA A 470 -29.14 -6.66 -13.03
CA ALA A 470 -29.06 -5.39 -12.32
C ALA A 470 -28.12 -4.39 -12.99
N GLY A 471 -28.39 -3.12 -12.71
CA GLY A 471 -27.50 -2.00 -13.00
C GLY A 471 -26.82 -1.52 -11.73
N LEU A 472 -25.51 -1.30 -11.82
CA LEU A 472 -24.67 -0.73 -10.77
C LEU A 472 -24.00 0.54 -11.31
N TYR A 473 -24.05 1.61 -10.52
CA TYR A 473 -23.19 2.76 -10.71
C TYR A 473 -22.51 3.12 -9.40
N THR A 474 -21.18 3.17 -9.42
CA THR A 474 -20.37 3.51 -8.25
C THR A 474 -19.21 4.39 -8.67
N TRP A 475 -18.87 5.36 -7.83
CA TRP A 475 -17.69 6.20 -8.04
C TRP A 475 -17.06 6.58 -6.71
N ALA A 476 -15.76 6.85 -6.76
CA ALA A 476 -14.99 7.33 -5.62
C ALA A 476 -14.20 8.58 -6.00
N THR A 477 -14.01 9.48 -5.03
CA THR A 477 -13.17 10.66 -5.17
C THR A 477 -12.23 10.79 -3.98
N ALA A 478 -11.05 11.36 -4.21
CA ALA A 478 -10.17 11.81 -3.13
C ALA A 478 -9.70 13.23 -3.43
N LYS A 479 -9.82 14.11 -2.43
CA LYS A 479 -9.25 15.45 -2.41
C LYS A 479 -8.13 15.46 -1.38
N ASP A 480 -6.90 15.60 -1.85
CA ASP A 480 -5.69 15.70 -1.04
C ASP A 480 -5.22 17.15 -1.07
N THR A 481 -5.18 17.80 0.10
CA THR A 481 -4.74 19.19 0.31
C THR A 481 -3.53 19.20 1.22
N GLN A 482 -2.48 19.89 0.80
CA GLN A 482 -1.21 19.98 1.52
C GLN A 482 -0.72 21.41 1.56
N GLU A 483 -0.33 21.88 2.74
CA GLU A 483 0.45 23.10 2.90
C GLU A 483 1.86 22.89 2.33
N ASN A 484 2.35 23.81 1.52
CA ASN A 484 3.69 23.77 0.94
C ASN A 484 4.14 25.16 0.51
N PHE A 485 5.22 25.27 -0.28
CA PHE A 485 5.66 26.55 -0.84
C PHE A 485 5.79 26.55 -2.37
N SER A 486 5.82 27.75 -2.94
CA SER A 486 6.13 28.02 -4.36
C SER A 486 7.62 28.29 -4.52
N ASN A 487 8.30 27.58 -5.43
CA ASN A 487 9.71 27.79 -5.76
C ASN A 487 9.94 29.21 -6.30
N THR A 488 9.02 29.72 -7.11
CA THR A 488 9.05 31.08 -7.67
C THR A 488 8.96 32.13 -6.57
N LEU A 489 7.97 32.02 -5.67
CA LEU A 489 7.81 32.98 -4.57
C LEU A 489 8.96 32.89 -3.56
N LEU A 490 9.46 31.68 -3.29
CA LEU A 490 10.62 31.48 -2.43
C LEU A 490 11.87 32.13 -3.05
N GLN A 491 12.12 31.95 -4.35
CA GLN A 491 13.23 32.62 -5.02
C GLN A 491 13.08 34.15 -4.99
N GLN A 492 11.86 34.69 -5.11
CA GLN A 492 11.60 36.12 -4.95
C GLN A 492 11.91 36.59 -3.53
N ALA A 493 11.52 35.83 -2.51
CA ALA A 493 11.82 36.13 -1.12
C ALA A 493 13.33 36.10 -0.83
N ILE A 494 14.05 35.11 -1.38
CA ILE A 494 15.52 35.01 -1.29
C ILE A 494 16.21 36.18 -1.99
N ASN A 495 15.75 36.56 -3.19
CA ASN A 495 16.42 37.54 -4.03
C ASN A 495 16.04 39.00 -3.75
N LYS A 496 15.30 39.28 -2.68
CA LYS A 496 15.10 40.65 -2.19
C LYS A 496 16.45 41.29 -1.86
N THR A 497 16.55 42.60 -2.10
CA THR A 497 17.76 43.40 -1.86
C THR A 497 17.70 44.17 -0.53
N THR A 498 16.71 43.86 0.31
CA THR A 498 16.43 44.49 1.59
C THR A 498 16.58 43.49 2.75
N PRO A 499 16.73 43.95 4.01
CA PRO A 499 16.96 43.07 5.16
C PRO A 499 15.86 42.05 5.44
N ASP A 500 14.64 42.23 4.93
CA ASP A 500 13.51 41.29 5.04
C ASP A 500 13.55 40.14 4.02
N ALA A 501 14.64 40.01 3.26
CA ALA A 501 14.91 38.87 2.39
C ALA A 501 14.97 37.55 3.20
N TYR A 502 14.56 36.45 2.57
CA TYR A 502 14.82 35.12 3.13
C TYR A 502 16.33 34.86 3.10
N ASN A 503 16.90 34.53 4.24
CA ASN A 503 18.30 34.16 4.37
C ASN A 503 18.41 32.63 4.17
N PRO A 504 19.00 32.15 3.07
CA PRO A 504 19.31 30.73 2.93
C PRO A 504 20.66 30.37 3.60
N PHE A 505 21.45 31.36 4.06
CA PHE A 505 22.79 31.20 4.62
C PHE A 505 22.79 31.14 6.16
N ASN A 506 21.68 30.74 6.75
CA ASN A 506 21.58 30.43 8.17
C ASN A 506 20.67 29.21 8.33
N GLY A 507 20.50 28.77 9.56
CA GLY A 507 19.73 27.59 9.91
C GLY A 507 20.38 26.81 11.04
N GLY A 508 19.65 25.83 11.58
CA GLY A 508 20.17 24.86 12.55
C GLY A 508 20.45 25.47 13.92
N CYS A 509 20.75 24.60 14.88
CA CYS A 509 21.13 25.00 16.24
C CYS A 509 22.56 24.57 16.52
N VAL A 510 23.46 25.50 16.83
CA VAL A 510 24.89 25.20 17.03
C VAL A 510 25.15 24.20 18.17
N ASP A 511 24.33 24.24 19.23
CA ASP A 511 24.45 23.31 20.36
C ASP A 511 23.84 21.93 20.08
N THR A 512 22.91 21.85 19.12
CA THR A 512 22.23 20.61 18.70
C THR A 512 22.14 20.54 17.18
N PRO A 513 23.26 20.38 16.45
CA PRO A 513 23.28 20.62 14.99
C PRO A 513 22.35 19.73 14.16
N SER A 514 21.91 18.60 14.68
CA SER A 514 20.96 17.71 14.02
C SER A 514 19.49 18.03 14.27
N ILE A 515 19.17 18.97 15.19
CA ILE A 515 17.82 19.21 15.70
C ILE A 515 17.49 20.70 15.65
N GLY A 516 16.33 21.03 15.06
CA GLY A 516 15.79 22.39 15.08
C GLY A 516 16.46 23.39 14.14
N ASP A 517 16.00 24.64 14.26
CA ASP A 517 16.56 25.83 13.65
C ASP A 517 16.54 26.97 14.68
N CYS A 518 17.71 27.50 15.02
CA CYS A 518 17.88 28.54 16.02
C CYS A 518 18.04 29.94 15.40
N THR A 519 17.96 30.05 14.08
CA THR A 519 18.07 31.31 13.34
C THR A 519 16.95 31.45 12.29
N PRO A 520 15.68 31.25 12.65
CA PRO A 520 14.59 31.22 11.68
C PRO A 520 14.41 32.57 10.97
N ASN A 521 13.97 32.52 9.72
CA ASN A 521 13.53 33.72 9.01
C ASN A 521 12.26 34.31 9.63
N SER A 522 11.98 35.59 9.34
CA SER A 522 10.77 36.22 9.85
C SER A 522 9.50 35.52 9.34
N GLN A 523 8.48 35.39 10.18
CA GLN A 523 7.22 34.75 9.79
C GLN A 523 6.60 35.44 8.55
N SER A 524 6.68 36.77 8.46
CA SER A 524 6.20 37.51 7.27
C SER A 524 6.95 37.16 5.99
N THR A 525 8.23 36.82 6.08
CA THR A 525 9.02 36.35 4.93
C THR A 525 8.59 34.93 4.55
N ILE A 526 8.40 34.06 5.54
CA ILE A 526 7.94 32.67 5.33
C ILE A 526 6.55 32.66 4.67
N ASP A 527 5.58 33.38 5.24
CA ASP A 527 4.21 33.46 4.74
C ASP A 527 4.13 33.98 3.29
N SER A 528 5.12 34.76 2.84
CA SER A 528 5.15 35.33 1.49
C SER A 528 5.28 34.31 0.36
N PHE A 529 5.74 33.08 0.66
CA PHE A 529 5.92 32.03 -0.34
C PHE A 529 5.11 30.75 -0.08
N MET A 530 4.36 30.70 1.03
CA MET A 530 3.53 29.55 1.38
C MET A 530 2.26 29.50 0.53
N ILE A 531 1.85 28.28 0.18
CA ILE A 531 0.69 27.96 -0.66
C ILE A 531 -0.02 26.69 -0.16
N GLU A 532 -1.25 26.47 -0.62
CA GLU A 532 -1.94 25.18 -0.48
C GLU A 532 -1.99 24.46 -1.84
N ALA A 533 -1.39 23.28 -1.94
CA ALA A 533 -1.47 22.42 -3.11
C ALA A 533 -2.63 21.43 -2.97
N THR A 534 -3.46 21.29 -4.02
CA THR A 534 -4.58 20.34 -4.04
C THR A 534 -4.45 19.35 -5.20
N ARG A 535 -4.55 18.05 -4.91
CA ARG A 535 -4.76 16.97 -5.90
C ARG A 535 -6.19 16.44 -5.80
N LYS A 536 -6.88 16.27 -6.93
CA LYS A 536 -8.25 15.74 -7.00
C LYS A 536 -8.29 14.53 -7.92
N THR A 537 -8.64 13.38 -7.36
CA THR A 537 -8.75 12.14 -8.13
C THR A 537 -10.18 11.60 -8.14
N ARG A 538 -10.55 10.91 -9.22
CA ARG A 538 -11.86 10.25 -9.38
C ARG A 538 -11.74 8.96 -10.19
N THR A 539 -12.38 7.91 -9.70
CA THR A 539 -12.65 6.67 -10.42
C THR A 539 -14.16 6.45 -10.51
N SER A 540 -14.63 5.85 -11.60
CA SER A 540 -16.04 5.43 -11.70
C SER A 540 -16.18 4.09 -12.41
N LEU A 541 -17.21 3.34 -12.02
CA LEU A 541 -17.62 2.08 -12.61
C LEU A 541 -19.14 2.12 -12.83
N ALA A 542 -19.56 2.04 -14.08
CA ALA A 542 -20.92 1.69 -14.46
C ALA A 542 -20.92 0.23 -14.94
N LEU A 543 -21.87 -0.57 -14.47
CA LEU A 543 -21.96 -1.99 -14.76
C LEU A 543 -23.43 -2.36 -14.97
N TRP A 544 -23.69 -3.19 -15.96
CA TRP A 544 -24.94 -3.91 -16.11
C TRP A 544 -24.64 -5.38 -16.37
N ASP A 545 -25.38 -6.26 -15.73
CA ASP A 545 -25.27 -7.70 -15.94
C ASP A 545 -26.64 -8.37 -16.02
N PHE A 546 -26.65 -9.52 -16.69
CA PHE A 546 -27.74 -10.47 -16.73
C PHE A 546 -27.14 -11.86 -16.56
N LYS A 547 -27.67 -12.64 -15.61
CA LYS A 547 -27.28 -14.02 -15.36
C LYS A 547 -28.51 -14.92 -15.25
N VAL A 548 -28.33 -16.15 -15.66
CA VAL A 548 -29.33 -17.21 -15.59
C VAL A 548 -28.67 -18.49 -15.12
N SER A 549 -29.35 -19.27 -14.28
CA SER A 549 -28.85 -20.53 -13.75
C SER A 549 -29.96 -21.55 -13.54
N ASN A 550 -29.64 -22.83 -13.70
CA ASN A 550 -30.51 -23.95 -13.34
C ASN A 550 -29.62 -25.05 -12.76
N ALA A 551 -29.89 -25.48 -11.52
CA ALA A 551 -29.13 -26.55 -10.88
C ALA A 551 -29.39 -27.93 -11.50
N ASN A 552 -30.51 -28.11 -12.19
CA ASN A 552 -31.05 -29.37 -12.69
C ASN A 552 -31.40 -29.32 -14.18
N LEU A 553 -30.48 -28.85 -15.03
CA LEU A 553 -30.72 -28.71 -16.48
C LEU A 553 -30.98 -30.06 -17.16
N LEU A 554 -30.13 -31.04 -16.90
CA LEU A 554 -30.15 -32.35 -17.56
C LEU A 554 -29.93 -33.46 -16.55
N GLY A 555 -30.91 -34.35 -16.41
CA GLY A 555 -30.77 -35.54 -15.59
C GLY A 555 -29.64 -36.45 -16.08
N LEU A 556 -28.88 -36.99 -15.14
CA LEU A 556 -27.88 -38.02 -15.28
C LEU A 556 -28.37 -39.32 -14.61
N TRP A 557 -27.48 -40.29 -14.42
CA TRP A 557 -27.79 -41.53 -13.72
C TRP A 557 -27.93 -41.30 -12.20
N ALA A 558 -28.77 -42.13 -11.57
CA ALA A 558 -29.07 -42.13 -10.13
C ALA A 558 -29.39 -40.73 -9.56
N ASP A 559 -30.40 -40.07 -10.16
CA ASP A 559 -30.97 -38.79 -9.73
C ASP A 559 -30.00 -37.59 -9.69
N ASN A 560 -28.79 -37.74 -10.24
CA ASN A 560 -27.89 -36.62 -10.47
C ASN A 560 -28.38 -35.74 -11.62
N SER A 561 -27.99 -34.47 -11.63
CA SER A 561 -28.32 -33.56 -12.72
C SER A 561 -27.14 -32.62 -13.01
N ILE A 562 -26.98 -32.25 -14.29
CA ILE A 562 -26.03 -31.21 -14.68
C ILE A 562 -26.67 -29.86 -14.37
N GLY A 563 -25.99 -29.04 -13.57
CA GLY A 563 -26.31 -27.63 -13.40
C GLY A 563 -25.63 -26.76 -14.46
N VAL A 564 -26.28 -25.67 -14.85
CA VAL A 564 -25.73 -24.65 -15.77
C VAL A 564 -25.91 -23.26 -15.19
N ALA A 565 -24.93 -22.39 -15.43
CA ALA A 565 -25.11 -20.95 -15.34
C ALA A 565 -24.48 -20.26 -16.55
N ALA A 566 -25.08 -19.16 -16.98
CA ALA A 566 -24.55 -18.32 -18.03
C ALA A 566 -24.89 -16.86 -17.74
N GLY A 567 -24.08 -15.94 -18.25
CA GLY A 567 -24.38 -14.52 -18.11
C GLY A 567 -23.56 -13.64 -19.02
N ILE A 568 -24.04 -12.41 -19.14
CA ILE A 568 -23.41 -11.33 -19.90
C ILE A 568 -23.24 -10.11 -19.00
N GLU A 569 -22.21 -9.32 -19.29
CA GLU A 569 -21.89 -8.12 -18.52
C GLU A 569 -21.38 -7.03 -19.46
N TRP A 570 -21.76 -5.79 -19.17
CA TRP A 570 -21.17 -4.60 -19.75
C TRP A 570 -20.63 -3.71 -18.64
N ARG A 571 -19.40 -3.23 -18.78
CA ARG A 571 -18.76 -2.31 -17.83
C ARG A 571 -18.19 -1.10 -18.54
N ARG A 572 -18.25 0.05 -17.86
CA ARG A 572 -17.52 1.27 -18.22
C ARG A 572 -16.76 1.79 -17.02
N GLU A 573 -15.45 1.92 -17.19
CA GLU A 573 -14.52 2.40 -16.18
C GLU A 573 -13.94 3.75 -16.61
N THR A 574 -13.81 4.69 -15.67
CA THR A 574 -13.15 5.98 -15.92
C THR A 574 -12.18 6.31 -14.79
N TYR A 575 -11.12 7.03 -15.15
CA TYR A 575 -10.10 7.54 -14.23
C TYR A 575 -9.76 8.99 -14.57
N HIS A 576 -9.66 9.82 -13.54
CA HIS A 576 -9.23 11.20 -13.62
C HIS A 576 -8.30 11.50 -12.43
N ASP A 577 -7.12 12.01 -12.70
CA ASP A 577 -6.19 12.60 -11.72
C ASP A 577 -5.88 14.02 -12.17
N ASN A 578 -6.43 14.99 -11.44
CA ASN A 578 -6.18 16.41 -11.63
C ASN A 578 -5.19 16.86 -10.56
N ARG A 579 -4.00 17.26 -10.99
CA ARG A 579 -2.87 17.66 -10.16
C ARG A 579 -3.01 19.12 -9.73
N SER A 580 -2.21 19.51 -8.74
CA SER A 580 -2.14 20.91 -8.35
C SER A 580 -1.57 21.73 -9.51
N THR A 581 -2.07 22.94 -9.71
CA THR A 581 -1.54 23.89 -10.71
C THR A 581 -0.05 24.18 -10.53
N TYR A 582 0.50 24.01 -9.32
CA TYR A 582 1.94 24.17 -9.04
C TYR A 582 2.78 22.93 -9.41
N GLN A 583 2.14 21.79 -9.71
CA GLN A 583 2.80 20.53 -10.04
C GLN A 583 2.52 20.04 -11.48
N GLY A 584 1.47 20.55 -12.12
CA GLY A 584 0.82 19.96 -13.30
C GLY A 584 1.62 19.87 -14.61
N GLY A 585 2.76 20.54 -14.76
CA GLY A 585 3.70 20.30 -15.87
C GLY A 585 3.18 20.37 -17.33
N ILE A 586 1.93 20.84 -17.56
CA ILE A 586 1.21 21.15 -18.82
C ILE A 586 0.68 19.93 -19.61
N ALA A 587 -0.63 19.83 -19.93
CA ALA A 587 -1.53 20.88 -20.41
C ALA A 587 -2.86 21.14 -19.65
N GLY A 588 -3.05 22.42 -19.28
CA GLY A 588 -4.33 22.98 -18.81
C GLY A 588 -4.24 24.41 -18.31
N VAL A 589 -3.59 24.65 -17.17
CA VAL A 589 -3.26 25.96 -16.56
C VAL A 589 -2.23 25.67 -15.43
N ASP A 590 -0.92 25.79 -15.67
CA ASP A 590 0.09 25.41 -14.68
C ASP A 590 1.05 26.55 -14.31
N THR A 591 1.21 26.76 -13.00
CA THR A 591 2.27 27.57 -12.40
C THR A 591 3.56 26.75 -12.45
N THR A 592 4.51 27.23 -13.23
CA THR A 592 5.82 26.60 -13.45
C THR A 592 6.92 27.45 -12.83
N TYR A 593 8.10 26.87 -12.65
CA TYR A 593 9.25 27.57 -12.10
C TYR A 593 10.29 27.80 -13.19
N THR A 594 10.66 29.05 -13.43
CA THR A 594 11.86 29.39 -14.19
C THR A 594 12.79 30.10 -13.23
N ASP A 595 14.00 29.58 -13.10
CA ASP A 595 15.00 30.22 -12.24
C ASP A 595 15.33 31.59 -12.82
N ALA A 596 14.99 32.65 -12.08
CA ALA A 596 15.07 34.03 -12.55
C ALA A 596 16.52 34.52 -12.78
N VAL A 597 17.52 33.79 -12.26
CA VAL A 597 18.94 34.14 -12.37
C VAL A 597 19.58 33.43 -13.57
N THR A 598 19.26 32.15 -13.76
CA THR A 598 19.87 31.30 -14.79
C THR A 598 19.04 31.20 -16.08
N GLY A 599 17.74 31.51 -16.02
CA GLY A 599 16.79 31.36 -17.11
C GLY A 599 16.38 29.91 -17.40
N VAL A 600 16.79 28.94 -16.56
CA VAL A 600 16.46 27.53 -16.74
C VAL A 600 15.03 27.26 -16.30
N PHE A 601 14.29 26.57 -17.15
CA PHE A 601 12.90 26.19 -16.92
C PHE A 601 12.79 24.83 -16.22
N TYR A 602 11.91 24.77 -15.22
CA TYR A 602 11.51 23.58 -14.49
C TYR A 602 9.98 23.44 -14.49
N GLY A 603 9.48 22.24 -14.78
CA GLY A 603 8.05 22.00 -14.98
C GLY A 603 7.18 22.02 -13.71
N SER A 604 7.73 22.29 -12.53
CA SER A 604 6.98 22.34 -11.27
C SER A 604 7.44 23.50 -10.40
N ASP A 605 6.47 24.27 -9.93
CA ASP A 605 6.65 25.34 -8.95
C ASP A 605 6.42 24.87 -7.50
N LEU A 606 5.98 23.64 -7.29
CA LEU A 606 5.74 23.09 -5.96
C LEU A 606 7.05 22.67 -5.29
N GLY A 607 7.34 23.26 -4.13
CA GLY A 607 8.52 22.94 -3.32
C GLY A 607 8.61 21.45 -3.01
N GLY A 608 9.78 20.84 -3.24
CA GLY A 608 9.99 19.42 -2.92
C GLY A 608 9.31 18.41 -3.86
N ALA A 609 8.70 18.85 -4.98
CA ALA A 609 7.94 17.96 -5.87
C ALA A 609 8.37 18.03 -7.34
N SER A 610 8.55 16.88 -7.98
CA SER A 610 8.77 16.80 -9.44
C SER A 610 7.47 17.06 -10.22
N PRO A 611 7.56 17.53 -11.48
CA PRO A 611 6.41 17.73 -12.35
C PRO A 611 5.58 16.44 -12.49
N SER A 612 4.26 16.56 -12.44
CA SER A 612 3.33 15.43 -12.57
C SER A 612 2.09 15.91 -13.30
N PRO A 613 1.88 15.46 -14.56
CA PRO A 613 0.76 15.91 -15.38
C PRO A 613 -0.57 15.25 -14.98
N ASP A 614 -1.66 15.91 -15.38
CA ASP A 614 -3.01 15.37 -15.29
C ASP A 614 -3.13 14.09 -16.12
N VAL A 615 -3.84 13.09 -15.58
CA VAL A 615 -4.09 11.83 -16.28
C VAL A 615 -5.58 11.57 -16.37
N ARG A 616 -6.06 11.19 -17.57
CA ARG A 616 -7.46 10.83 -17.82
C ARG A 616 -7.51 9.57 -18.65
N GLY A 617 -8.39 8.65 -18.28
CA GLY A 617 -8.57 7.39 -18.99
C GLY A 617 -10.01 6.91 -18.93
N LYS A 618 -10.42 6.16 -19.94
CA LYS A 618 -11.71 5.47 -19.98
C LYS A 618 -11.59 4.15 -20.73
N ARG A 619 -12.42 3.18 -20.35
CA ARG A 619 -12.47 1.86 -20.99
C ARG A 619 -13.89 1.30 -20.91
N ASN A 620 -14.30 0.59 -21.95
CA ASN A 620 -15.51 -0.22 -21.94
C ASN A 620 -15.12 -1.70 -22.05
N VAL A 621 -15.82 -2.56 -21.32
CA VAL A 621 -15.63 -4.01 -21.33
C VAL A 621 -16.97 -4.68 -21.59
N LYS A 622 -16.99 -5.65 -22.50
CA LYS A 622 -18.12 -6.55 -22.72
C LYS A 622 -17.69 -7.96 -22.37
N SER A 623 -18.52 -8.69 -21.64
CA SER A 623 -18.17 -10.01 -21.15
C SER A 623 -19.31 -10.99 -21.31
N ALA A 624 -18.97 -12.26 -21.52
CA ALA A 624 -19.89 -13.38 -21.45
C ALA A 624 -19.22 -14.54 -20.72
N TYR A 625 -19.96 -15.25 -19.88
CA TYR A 625 -19.47 -16.44 -19.18
C TYR A 625 -20.49 -17.57 -19.24
N ALA A 626 -19.97 -18.80 -19.09
CA ALA A 626 -20.76 -20.00 -18.89
C ALA A 626 -20.07 -20.91 -17.87
N GLU A 627 -20.87 -21.66 -17.13
CA GLU A 627 -20.47 -22.57 -16.08
C GLU A 627 -21.36 -23.83 -16.11
N LEU A 628 -20.76 -24.98 -15.86
CA LEU A 628 -21.42 -26.26 -15.70
C LEU A 628 -21.00 -26.88 -14.36
N ALA A 629 -21.98 -27.38 -13.60
CA ALA A 629 -21.78 -28.25 -12.44
C ALA A 629 -22.18 -29.67 -12.83
N ILE A 630 -21.25 -30.62 -12.73
CA ILE A 630 -21.42 -31.98 -13.23
C ILE A 630 -21.16 -32.96 -12.07
N PRO A 631 -22.22 -33.40 -11.36
CA PRO A 631 -22.12 -34.48 -10.38
C PRO A 631 -22.08 -35.84 -11.08
N ILE A 632 -21.02 -36.61 -10.83
CA ILE A 632 -20.75 -37.93 -11.45
C ILE A 632 -21.17 -39.07 -10.52
N PHE A 633 -20.87 -38.94 -9.23
CA PHE A 633 -21.25 -39.91 -8.20
C PHE A 633 -21.92 -39.19 -7.04
N SER A 634 -22.89 -39.86 -6.44
CA SER A 634 -23.60 -39.38 -5.26
C SER A 634 -23.72 -40.51 -4.23
N PRO A 635 -23.92 -40.19 -2.93
CA PRO A 635 -23.91 -41.21 -1.87
C PRO A 635 -24.95 -42.32 -2.08
N GLU A 636 -26.03 -42.00 -2.79
CA GLU A 636 -27.15 -42.88 -3.10
C GLU A 636 -26.77 -44.02 -4.07
N MET A 637 -25.63 -43.92 -4.78
CA MET A 637 -25.14 -44.99 -5.65
C MET A 637 -24.43 -46.12 -4.89
N GLU A 638 -24.15 -45.93 -3.59
CA GLU A 638 -23.52 -46.93 -2.70
C GLU A 638 -22.18 -47.51 -3.22
N ILE A 639 -21.45 -46.77 -4.07
CA ILE A 639 -20.15 -47.21 -4.61
C ILE A 639 -19.05 -47.05 -3.54
N PRO A 640 -18.36 -48.13 -3.12
CA PRO A 640 -17.31 -48.04 -2.11
C PRO A 640 -16.19 -47.08 -2.52
N MET A 641 -15.77 -46.19 -1.60
CA MET A 641 -14.75 -45.14 -1.82
C MET A 641 -15.10 -44.05 -2.85
N PHE A 642 -16.32 -44.04 -3.40
CA PHE A 642 -16.79 -43.04 -4.35
C PHE A 642 -18.14 -42.46 -3.88
N ARG A 643 -18.17 -41.89 -2.68
CA ARG A 643 -19.40 -41.30 -2.11
C ARG A 643 -19.89 -40.10 -2.90
N ARG A 644 -18.99 -39.20 -3.32
CA ARG A 644 -19.38 -38.04 -4.14
C ARG A 644 -18.24 -37.64 -5.06
N LEU A 645 -18.53 -37.38 -6.33
CA LEU A 645 -17.56 -36.84 -7.28
C LEU A 645 -18.23 -35.74 -8.11
N ASN A 646 -17.80 -34.51 -7.93
CA ASN A 646 -18.37 -33.35 -8.61
C ASN A 646 -17.29 -32.65 -9.44
N PHE A 647 -17.66 -32.19 -10.62
CA PHE A 647 -16.84 -31.31 -11.45
C PHE A 647 -17.53 -29.98 -11.69
N GLN A 648 -16.71 -28.94 -11.86
CA GLN A 648 -17.11 -27.63 -12.31
C GLN A 648 -16.28 -27.28 -13.53
N VAL A 649 -16.93 -26.85 -14.61
CA VAL A 649 -16.26 -26.33 -15.81
C VAL A 649 -16.82 -24.95 -16.09
N ALA A 650 -15.95 -23.95 -16.20
CA ALA A 650 -16.37 -22.58 -16.51
C ALA A 650 -15.46 -21.94 -17.55
N GLY A 651 -15.99 -20.96 -18.26
CA GLY A 651 -15.24 -20.16 -19.21
C GLY A 651 -15.82 -18.76 -19.32
N ARG A 652 -14.95 -17.77 -19.48
CA ARG A 652 -15.34 -16.38 -19.70
C ARG A 652 -14.58 -15.75 -20.84
N TYR A 653 -15.30 -15.00 -21.66
CA TYR A 653 -14.78 -14.15 -22.71
C TYR A 653 -14.98 -12.69 -22.31
N GLU A 654 -13.95 -11.85 -22.41
CA GLU A 654 -14.04 -10.41 -22.22
C GLU A 654 -13.41 -9.66 -23.41
N ASP A 655 -14.05 -8.58 -23.84
CA ASP A 655 -13.60 -7.70 -24.93
C ASP A 655 -13.40 -6.27 -24.41
N TYR A 656 -12.16 -5.80 -24.45
CA TYR A 656 -11.73 -4.49 -23.95
C TYR A 656 -11.56 -3.52 -25.11
N SER A 657 -12.09 -2.30 -24.96
CA SER A 657 -11.98 -1.25 -25.98
C SER A 657 -10.55 -0.77 -26.28
N ASP A 658 -9.57 -1.10 -25.44
CA ASP A 658 -8.19 -0.60 -25.47
C ASP A 658 -7.11 -1.71 -25.34
N VAL A 659 -7.47 -2.91 -24.89
CA VAL A 659 -6.53 -4.04 -24.72
C VAL A 659 -6.84 -5.23 -25.64
N GLY A 660 -8.04 -5.26 -26.24
CA GLY A 660 -8.52 -6.36 -27.08
C GLY A 660 -9.26 -7.44 -26.29
N SER A 661 -9.37 -8.64 -26.86
CA SER A 661 -10.21 -9.70 -26.33
C SER A 661 -9.43 -10.86 -25.69
N VAL A 662 -10.01 -11.48 -24.68
CA VAL A 662 -9.40 -12.61 -23.95
C VAL A 662 -10.45 -13.64 -23.56
N ALA A 663 -10.05 -14.92 -23.54
CA ALA A 663 -10.88 -16.02 -23.06
C ALA A 663 -10.13 -16.79 -21.96
N LYS A 664 -10.82 -17.14 -20.87
CA LYS A 664 -10.21 -17.79 -19.70
C LYS A 664 -11.05 -18.97 -19.20
N PRO A 665 -10.51 -20.21 -19.26
CA PRO A 665 -11.17 -21.40 -18.73
C PRO A 665 -10.88 -21.65 -17.24
N LYS A 666 -11.73 -22.47 -16.62
CA LYS A 666 -11.56 -23.06 -15.29
C LYS A 666 -12.14 -24.46 -15.26
N ILE A 667 -11.45 -25.36 -14.58
CA ILE A 667 -11.93 -26.69 -14.22
C ILE A 667 -11.65 -26.90 -12.73
N ALA A 668 -12.64 -27.38 -11.98
CA ALA A 668 -12.46 -27.77 -10.59
C ALA A 668 -13.20 -29.08 -10.32
N GLY A 669 -12.82 -29.79 -9.26
CA GLY A 669 -13.55 -30.96 -8.83
C GLY A 669 -13.31 -31.31 -7.37
N SER A 670 -14.28 -32.01 -6.80
CA SER A 670 -14.22 -32.59 -5.46
C SER A 670 -14.56 -34.07 -5.50
N TRP A 671 -13.84 -34.84 -4.68
CA TRP A 671 -14.05 -36.26 -4.49
C TRP A 671 -14.16 -36.58 -3.00
N GLU A 672 -15.35 -36.90 -2.53
CA GLU A 672 -15.60 -37.46 -1.21
C GLU A 672 -15.36 -38.98 -1.26
N LEU A 673 -14.22 -39.40 -0.70
CA LEU A 673 -13.81 -40.80 -0.62
C LEU A 673 -14.64 -41.55 0.41
N LEU A 674 -14.66 -41.00 1.62
CA LEU A 674 -15.35 -41.51 2.79
C LEU A 674 -16.07 -40.34 3.45
N GLU A 675 -17.02 -40.64 4.32
CA GLU A 675 -17.72 -39.59 5.06
C GLU A 675 -16.71 -38.77 5.88
N GLY A 676 -16.70 -37.45 5.67
CA GLY A 676 -15.74 -36.57 6.31
C GLY A 676 -14.33 -36.60 5.70
N MET A 677 -14.11 -37.23 4.53
CA MET A 677 -12.83 -37.18 3.81
C MET A 677 -13.04 -36.79 2.36
N MET A 678 -12.68 -35.54 2.03
CA MET A 678 -12.80 -34.99 0.69
C MET A 678 -11.45 -34.58 0.14
N LEU A 679 -11.16 -34.97 -1.09
CA LEU A 679 -10.12 -34.37 -1.92
C LEU A 679 -10.74 -33.33 -2.83
N ARG A 680 -9.99 -32.27 -3.13
CA ARG A 680 -10.42 -31.26 -4.10
C ARG A 680 -9.25 -30.76 -4.92
N GLY A 681 -9.52 -30.27 -6.11
CA GLY A 681 -8.52 -29.65 -6.96
C GLY A 681 -9.12 -28.71 -7.98
N SER A 682 -8.32 -27.76 -8.43
CA SER A 682 -8.71 -26.81 -9.47
C SER A 682 -7.55 -26.44 -10.37
N TRP A 683 -7.88 -26.03 -11.59
CA TRP A 683 -7.00 -25.39 -12.55
C TRP A 683 -7.77 -24.26 -13.22
N SER A 684 -7.14 -23.10 -13.35
CA SER A 684 -7.75 -21.94 -14.02
C SER A 684 -6.71 -21.05 -14.69
N GLN A 685 -7.17 -20.31 -15.68
CA GLN A 685 -6.43 -19.18 -16.23
C GLN A 685 -7.09 -17.87 -15.81
N GLY A 686 -6.29 -16.82 -15.70
CA GLY A 686 -6.77 -15.47 -15.43
C GLY A 686 -6.00 -14.42 -16.21
N PHE A 687 -6.40 -13.17 -16.03
CA PHE A 687 -5.70 -12.03 -16.59
C PHE A 687 -5.98 -10.74 -15.82
N ARG A 688 -5.11 -9.76 -16.02
CA ARG A 688 -5.28 -8.37 -15.58
C ARG A 688 -4.95 -7.45 -16.75
N ALA A 689 -5.86 -6.55 -17.07
CA ALA A 689 -5.62 -5.55 -18.11
C ALA A 689 -4.72 -4.42 -17.55
N PRO A 690 -3.84 -3.79 -18.36
CA PRO A 690 -3.06 -2.64 -17.91
C PRO A 690 -3.98 -1.55 -17.37
N ASN A 691 -3.57 -0.90 -16.28
CA ASN A 691 -4.41 0.13 -15.64
C ASN A 691 -4.44 1.43 -16.46
N LEU A 692 -5.49 2.22 -16.27
CA LEU A 692 -5.76 3.42 -17.07
C LEU A 692 -4.71 4.52 -16.90
N GLU A 693 -3.97 4.57 -15.79
CA GLU A 693 -2.90 5.55 -15.62
C GLU A 693 -1.68 5.15 -16.44
N VAL A 694 -1.23 3.90 -16.31
CA VAL A 694 -0.02 3.38 -16.97
C VAL A 694 -0.10 3.43 -18.49
N ILE A 695 -1.30 3.39 -19.09
CA ILE A 695 -1.45 3.55 -20.55
C ILE A 695 -1.70 4.99 -21.02
N ASN A 696 -2.22 5.89 -20.15
CA ASN A 696 -2.58 7.27 -20.54
C ASN A 696 -1.62 8.35 -19.99
N THR A 697 -0.67 7.97 -19.14
CA THR A 697 0.28 8.94 -18.57
C THR A 697 1.22 9.46 -19.66
N SER A 698 1.41 10.78 -19.72
CA SER A 698 2.48 11.38 -20.52
C SER A 698 3.84 11.19 -19.83
N THR A 699 4.88 11.91 -20.26
CA THR A 699 6.20 11.81 -19.68
C THR A 699 6.20 12.21 -18.20
N LEU A 700 6.69 11.32 -17.35
CA LEU A 700 6.91 11.48 -15.91
C LEU A 700 8.41 11.45 -15.62
N ASP A 701 8.90 12.53 -15.04
CA ASP A 701 10.26 12.61 -14.50
C ASP A 701 10.24 12.51 -12.98
N ARG A 702 11.04 11.59 -12.43
CA ARG A 702 11.20 11.39 -10.99
C ARG A 702 12.66 11.44 -10.61
N VAL A 703 12.99 12.13 -9.53
CA VAL A 703 14.34 12.07 -8.97
C VAL A 703 14.50 10.76 -8.22
N ASN A 704 15.53 9.99 -8.60
CA ASN A 704 15.95 8.79 -7.91
C ASN A 704 17.40 8.96 -7.47
N GLY A 705 17.70 8.70 -6.20
CA GLY A 705 19.08 8.52 -5.75
C GLY A 705 19.57 7.13 -6.13
N GLY A 706 20.79 6.96 -6.62
CA GLY A 706 21.38 5.66 -6.96
C GLY A 706 22.90 5.73 -7.01
N PHE A 707 23.54 4.78 -7.70
CA PHE A 707 24.98 4.68 -7.80
C PHE A 707 25.44 4.60 -9.27
N ASP A 708 26.40 5.43 -9.66
CA ASP A 708 27.08 5.37 -10.96
C ASP A 708 28.45 4.69 -10.80
N TYR A 709 28.48 3.39 -11.09
CA TYR A 709 29.69 2.58 -10.88
C TYR A 709 30.79 2.81 -11.92
N VAL A 710 30.52 3.53 -13.02
CA VAL A 710 31.53 3.77 -14.07
C VAL A 710 32.68 4.63 -13.53
N LEU A 711 32.35 5.79 -12.95
CA LEU A 711 33.35 6.71 -12.40
C LEU A 711 33.92 6.19 -11.07
N CYS A 712 33.10 5.46 -10.31
CA CYS A 712 33.50 4.73 -9.10
C CYS A 712 34.65 3.75 -9.38
N ASP A 713 34.51 2.93 -10.42
CA ASP A 713 35.52 1.96 -10.83
C ASP A 713 36.78 2.67 -11.38
N ALA A 714 36.61 3.77 -12.12
CA ALA A 714 37.73 4.59 -12.57
C ALA A 714 38.57 5.11 -11.40
N ASP A 715 37.93 5.56 -10.32
CA ASP A 715 38.62 6.04 -9.12
C ASP A 715 39.36 4.90 -8.39
N VAL A 716 38.78 3.70 -8.36
CA VAL A 716 39.47 2.54 -7.75
C VAL A 716 40.65 2.08 -8.60
N ARG A 717 40.48 1.96 -9.93
CA ARG A 717 41.56 1.53 -10.85
C ARG A 717 42.72 2.53 -10.91
N SER A 718 42.44 3.81 -10.77
CA SER A 718 43.46 4.88 -10.73
C SER A 718 44.10 5.07 -9.36
N GLY A 719 43.63 4.35 -8.33
CA GLY A 719 44.12 4.48 -6.95
C GLY A 719 43.64 5.73 -6.21
N ARG A 720 42.67 6.48 -6.76
CA ARG A 720 42.00 7.59 -6.06
C ARG A 720 41.05 7.12 -4.96
N ALA A 721 40.57 5.89 -5.06
CA ALA A 721 39.81 5.20 -4.02
C ALA A 721 40.39 3.80 -3.78
N THR A 722 40.30 3.30 -2.56
CA THR A 722 40.86 1.98 -2.20
C THR A 722 39.95 0.83 -2.61
N ASN A 723 38.63 1.06 -2.61
CA ASN A 723 37.58 0.12 -2.98
C ASN A 723 36.26 0.88 -3.21
N PHE A 724 35.21 0.18 -3.64
CA PHE A 724 33.90 0.77 -3.94
C PHE A 724 33.22 1.40 -2.72
N SER A 725 33.50 0.92 -1.49
CA SER A 725 32.95 1.52 -0.26
C SER A 725 33.61 2.85 0.12
N SER A 726 34.82 3.11 -0.39
CA SER A 726 35.55 4.38 -0.20
C SER A 726 35.43 5.35 -1.38
N ALA A 727 34.77 4.93 -2.47
CA ALA A 727 34.57 5.74 -3.66
C ALA A 727 33.24 6.50 -3.58
N VAL A 728 33.20 7.73 -4.09
CA VAL A 728 31.98 8.55 -4.14
C VAL A 728 31.19 8.15 -5.39
N CYS A 729 30.22 7.27 -5.20
CA CYS A 729 29.48 6.65 -6.32
C CYS A 729 28.01 7.06 -6.34
N ASN A 730 27.51 7.73 -5.30
CA ASN A 730 26.12 8.16 -5.21
C ASN A 730 25.79 9.27 -6.21
N VAL A 731 24.68 9.12 -6.91
CA VAL A 731 24.15 10.08 -7.88
C VAL A 731 22.67 10.32 -7.61
N SER A 732 22.21 11.53 -7.96
CA SER A 732 20.79 11.84 -8.06
C SER A 732 20.48 12.02 -9.53
N VAL A 733 19.69 11.11 -10.10
CA VAL A 733 19.38 11.09 -11.54
C VAL A 733 17.87 11.08 -11.77
N LEU A 734 17.43 11.71 -12.85
CA LEU A 734 16.05 11.63 -13.27
C LEU A 734 15.75 10.25 -13.87
N ARG A 735 14.78 9.54 -13.30
CA ARG A 735 14.11 8.43 -13.98
C ARG A 735 12.97 9.02 -14.81
N ARG A 736 13.11 8.93 -16.14
CA ARG A 736 12.08 9.31 -17.10
C ARG A 736 11.25 8.10 -17.49
N SER A 737 9.96 8.17 -17.26
CA SER A 737 8.98 7.13 -17.59
C SER A 737 7.84 7.73 -18.40
N GLY A 738 7.16 6.93 -19.21
CA GLY A 738 5.97 7.38 -19.95
C GLY A 738 4.95 6.27 -20.07
N GLY A 739 3.70 6.65 -20.28
CA GLY A 739 2.63 5.69 -20.52
C GLY A 739 2.90 4.87 -21.78
N ASN A 740 2.53 3.58 -21.74
CA ASN A 740 2.76 2.67 -22.86
C ASN A 740 1.43 2.04 -23.32
N PRO A 741 0.82 2.54 -24.41
CA PRO A 741 -0.43 1.99 -24.93
C PRO A 741 -0.26 0.60 -25.57
N ASN A 742 0.98 0.14 -25.81
CA ASN A 742 1.27 -1.17 -26.41
C ASN A 742 1.43 -2.29 -25.37
N LEU A 743 1.13 -2.02 -24.10
CA LEU A 743 1.18 -3.04 -23.05
C LEU A 743 0.16 -4.14 -23.31
N LYS A 744 0.60 -5.39 -23.17
CA LYS A 744 -0.27 -6.56 -23.24
C LYS A 744 -0.92 -6.82 -21.87
N PRO A 745 -2.08 -7.50 -21.82
CA PRO A 745 -2.61 -8.01 -20.57
C PRO A 745 -1.60 -8.91 -19.86
N GLU A 746 -1.60 -8.82 -18.53
CA GLU A 746 -0.92 -9.78 -17.69
C GLU A 746 -1.77 -11.05 -17.66
N GLU A 747 -1.15 -12.20 -17.83
CA GLU A 747 -1.84 -13.48 -17.82
C GLU A 747 -1.44 -14.29 -16.62
N SER A 748 -2.35 -15.13 -16.12
CA SER A 748 -2.05 -16.05 -15.02
C SER A 748 -2.55 -17.45 -15.30
N THR A 749 -1.85 -18.42 -14.74
CA THR A 749 -2.30 -19.81 -14.63
C THR A 749 -2.17 -20.24 -13.18
N SER A 750 -3.25 -20.77 -12.62
CA SER A 750 -3.31 -21.25 -11.23
C SER A 750 -3.77 -22.69 -11.16
N TRP A 751 -3.26 -23.41 -10.17
CA TRP A 751 -3.82 -24.69 -9.77
C TRP A 751 -3.80 -24.82 -8.24
N SER A 752 -4.74 -25.62 -7.74
CA SER A 752 -4.80 -26.01 -6.33
C SER A 752 -5.13 -27.50 -6.20
N PHE A 753 -4.62 -28.11 -5.12
CA PHE A 753 -4.97 -29.46 -4.71
C PHE A 753 -5.02 -29.49 -3.18
N GLY A 754 -6.10 -30.01 -2.61
CA GLY A 754 -6.32 -29.98 -1.18
C GLY A 754 -7.16 -31.13 -0.66
N ALA A 755 -7.20 -31.22 0.67
CA ALA A 755 -7.98 -32.20 1.40
C ALA A 755 -8.77 -31.51 2.53
N VAL A 756 -9.99 -31.99 2.76
CA VAL A 756 -10.85 -31.62 3.89
C VAL A 756 -11.13 -32.89 4.69
N LEU A 757 -10.79 -32.84 5.97
CA LEU A 757 -10.94 -33.93 6.92
C LEU A 757 -11.86 -33.47 8.05
N SER A 758 -13.07 -34.02 8.09
CA SER A 758 -14.08 -33.80 9.12
C SER A 758 -14.52 -35.13 9.72
N PRO A 759 -13.63 -35.84 10.46
CA PRO A 759 -13.95 -37.15 11.01
C PRO A 759 -15.13 -37.06 11.99
N LYS A 760 -16.01 -38.06 11.97
CA LYS A 760 -16.99 -38.26 13.03
C LYS A 760 -16.28 -38.65 14.32
N LEU A 761 -16.23 -37.72 15.26
CA LEU A 761 -15.74 -37.99 16.61
C LEU A 761 -16.87 -38.64 17.42
N GLY A 762 -16.52 -39.41 18.45
CA GLY A 762 -17.49 -40.00 19.38
C GLY A 762 -18.31 -38.93 20.13
N ASP A 763 -19.45 -39.35 20.69
CA ASP A 763 -20.34 -38.46 21.42
C ASP A 763 -19.60 -37.68 22.51
N GLY A 764 -19.82 -36.36 22.56
CA GLY A 764 -19.18 -35.46 23.54
C GLY A 764 -17.76 -34.98 23.17
N LEU A 765 -17.17 -35.42 22.05
CA LEU A 765 -15.85 -34.96 21.59
C LEU A 765 -15.90 -33.78 20.60
N GLY A 766 -17.10 -33.30 20.26
CA GLY A 766 -17.31 -32.14 19.40
C GLY A 766 -17.15 -32.42 17.89
N LYS A 767 -17.01 -31.35 17.11
CA LYS A 767 -16.83 -31.37 15.66
C LYS A 767 -15.46 -30.79 15.33
N VAL A 768 -14.70 -31.47 14.49
CA VAL A 768 -13.41 -31.00 13.97
C VAL A 768 -13.44 -31.00 12.45
N THR A 769 -12.96 -29.93 11.84
CA THR A 769 -12.71 -29.84 10.40
C THR A 769 -11.30 -29.33 10.20
N PHE A 770 -10.46 -30.14 9.56
CA PHE A 770 -9.11 -29.78 9.15
C PHE A 770 -9.05 -29.68 7.62
N THR A 771 -8.48 -28.60 7.12
CA THR A 771 -8.30 -28.34 5.70
C THR A 771 -6.84 -28.05 5.41
N VAL A 772 -6.33 -28.61 4.32
CA VAL A 772 -5.00 -28.31 3.78
C VAL A 772 -5.08 -28.16 2.27
N ASP A 773 -4.58 -27.04 1.73
CA ASP A 773 -4.60 -26.76 0.29
C ASP A 773 -3.20 -26.34 -0.19
N ARG A 774 -2.61 -27.09 -1.12
CA ARG A 774 -1.40 -26.69 -1.85
C ARG A 774 -1.79 -25.99 -3.14
N TRP A 775 -1.12 -24.90 -3.45
CA TRP A 775 -1.45 -24.09 -4.62
C TRP A 775 -0.20 -23.52 -5.32
N LYS A 776 -0.38 -23.15 -6.59
CA LYS A 776 0.60 -22.42 -7.40
C LYS A 776 -0.12 -21.40 -8.28
N ILE A 777 0.44 -20.20 -8.37
CA ILE A 777 0.06 -19.16 -9.34
C ILE A 777 1.32 -18.81 -10.14
N GLN A 778 1.20 -18.81 -11.47
CA GLN A 778 2.22 -18.26 -12.36
C GLN A 778 1.61 -17.09 -13.13
N GLN A 779 2.18 -15.90 -12.98
CA GLN A 779 1.87 -14.72 -13.78
C GLN A 779 2.90 -14.55 -14.90
N LYS A 780 2.45 -14.07 -16.07
CA LYS A 780 3.26 -13.76 -17.24
C LYS A 780 2.91 -12.36 -17.73
N ASN A 781 3.86 -11.71 -18.41
CA ASN A 781 3.72 -10.36 -18.93
C ASN A 781 3.41 -9.30 -17.84
N VAL A 782 3.89 -9.50 -16.60
CA VAL A 782 3.62 -8.58 -15.48
C VAL A 782 4.06 -7.17 -15.86
N VAL A 783 3.19 -6.17 -15.73
CA VAL A 783 3.53 -4.80 -16.11
C VAL A 783 4.47 -4.22 -15.06
N GLY A 784 5.67 -3.82 -15.49
CA GLY A 784 6.72 -3.34 -14.61
C GLY A 784 7.61 -2.28 -15.26
N LEU A 785 8.57 -1.80 -14.49
CA LEU A 785 9.70 -0.99 -14.98
C LEU A 785 10.98 -1.80 -14.87
N LEU A 786 11.91 -1.60 -15.80
CA LEU A 786 13.29 -2.00 -15.51
C LEU A 786 13.78 -1.10 -14.38
N ASP A 787 14.27 -1.71 -13.30
CA ASP A 787 14.85 -0.98 -12.18
C ASP A 787 15.96 -0.03 -12.66
N TYR A 788 15.91 1.23 -12.23
CA TYR A 788 16.82 2.27 -12.74
C TYR A 788 18.27 1.99 -12.31
N GLN A 789 18.51 1.41 -11.12
CA GLN A 789 19.85 1.05 -10.68
C GLN A 789 20.39 -0.11 -11.53
N ASN A 790 19.57 -1.09 -11.86
CA ASN A 790 19.97 -2.14 -12.80
C ASN A 790 20.28 -1.60 -14.20
N ALA A 791 19.59 -0.55 -14.65
CA ALA A 791 19.91 0.09 -15.92
C ALA A 791 21.29 0.78 -15.88
N LEU A 792 21.65 1.40 -14.75
CA LEU A 792 23.00 1.95 -14.52
C LEU A 792 24.05 0.85 -14.39
N ASN A 793 23.75 -0.25 -13.70
CA ASN A 793 24.64 -1.41 -13.60
C ASN A 793 24.90 -2.05 -14.97
N LEU A 794 23.87 -2.15 -15.81
CA LEU A 794 24.00 -2.62 -17.18
C LEU A 794 24.80 -1.62 -18.04
N ASP A 795 24.60 -0.31 -17.87
CA ASP A 795 25.43 0.70 -18.53
C ASP A 795 26.91 0.55 -18.17
N TYR A 796 27.20 0.30 -16.90
CA TYR A 796 28.56 0.04 -16.43
C TYR A 796 29.17 -1.21 -17.07
N LEU A 797 28.47 -2.36 -17.05
CA LEU A 797 28.93 -3.58 -17.72
C LEU A 797 29.15 -3.36 -19.23
N LEU A 798 28.20 -2.72 -19.91
CA LEU A 798 28.33 -2.50 -21.35
C LEU A 798 29.52 -1.59 -21.68
N ARG A 799 29.85 -0.63 -20.81
CA ARG A 799 31.03 0.23 -20.95
C ARG A 799 32.35 -0.50 -20.74
N THR A 800 32.41 -1.47 -19.83
CA THR A 800 33.59 -2.35 -19.75
C THR A 800 33.77 -3.21 -21.01
N GLN A 801 32.70 -3.39 -21.79
CA GLN A 801 32.68 -4.11 -23.07
C GLN A 801 32.76 -3.20 -24.31
N GLY A 802 32.94 -1.89 -24.13
CA GLY A 802 33.09 -0.93 -25.24
C GLY A 802 31.78 -0.43 -25.88
N SER A 803 30.65 -0.59 -25.20
CA SER A 803 29.34 -0.07 -25.62
C SER A 803 28.64 0.69 -24.47
N SER A 804 27.36 1.04 -24.60
CA SER A 804 26.60 1.74 -23.55
C SER A 804 25.14 1.31 -23.54
N ASN A 805 24.47 1.46 -22.41
CA ASN A 805 23.03 1.22 -22.34
C ASN A 805 22.28 2.39 -23.00
N PRO A 806 21.50 2.17 -24.07
CA PRO A 806 20.76 3.24 -24.75
C PRO A 806 19.70 3.92 -23.87
N ASN A 807 19.30 3.30 -22.76
CA ASN A 807 18.38 3.89 -21.80
C ASN A 807 19.07 4.84 -20.80
N VAL A 808 20.39 4.90 -20.77
CA VAL A 808 21.15 5.79 -19.88
C VAL A 808 21.67 6.97 -20.67
N ILE A 809 21.06 8.13 -20.45
CA ILE A 809 21.37 9.34 -21.21
C ILE A 809 22.32 10.22 -20.40
N ARG A 810 23.44 10.56 -21.01
CA ARG A 810 24.51 11.37 -20.43
C ARG A 810 24.82 12.56 -21.34
N ARG A 811 25.41 13.61 -20.77
CA ARG A 811 26.09 14.65 -21.57
C ARG A 811 27.36 14.09 -22.20
N ASP A 812 27.88 14.82 -23.17
CA ASP A 812 29.25 14.59 -23.64
C ASP A 812 30.24 14.79 -22.48
N PRO A 813 31.27 13.95 -22.38
CA PRO A 813 32.27 14.06 -21.32
C PRO A 813 33.02 15.39 -21.42
N THR A 814 33.18 16.04 -20.27
CA THR A 814 34.03 17.23 -20.15
C THR A 814 35.51 16.86 -20.18
N ALA A 815 36.39 17.86 -20.26
CA ALA A 815 37.84 17.64 -20.16
C ALA A 815 38.22 16.95 -18.84
N ASP A 816 37.54 17.30 -17.74
CA ASP A 816 37.75 16.72 -16.42
C ASP A 816 37.29 15.26 -16.38
N ASP A 817 36.16 14.92 -17.01
CA ASP A 817 35.67 13.55 -17.10
C ASP A 817 36.66 12.65 -17.87
N ILE A 818 37.22 13.17 -18.96
CA ILE A 818 38.25 12.48 -19.76
C ILE A 818 39.52 12.27 -18.92
N ALA A 819 39.96 13.29 -18.19
CA ALA A 819 41.13 13.20 -17.33
C ALA A 819 40.91 12.20 -16.18
N ARG A 820 39.70 12.16 -15.61
CA ARG A 820 39.35 11.24 -14.51
C ARG A 820 39.51 9.79 -14.93
N VAL A 821 39.04 9.38 -16.12
CA VAL A 821 39.15 7.98 -16.55
C VAL A 821 40.49 7.62 -17.21
N ALA A 822 41.38 8.59 -17.43
CA ALA A 822 42.66 8.36 -18.09
C ALA A 822 43.48 7.26 -17.37
N GLY A 823 43.99 6.29 -18.13
CA GLY A 823 44.81 5.19 -17.61
C GLY A 823 44.04 4.06 -16.91
N THR A 824 42.70 4.14 -16.80
CA THR A 824 41.87 3.13 -16.10
C THR A 824 41.35 2.02 -17.02
N GLY A 825 41.45 2.20 -18.35
CA GLY A 825 40.88 1.30 -19.35
C GLY A 825 39.36 1.47 -19.55
N LEU A 826 38.73 2.44 -18.91
CA LEU A 826 37.31 2.77 -19.08
C LEU A 826 37.12 3.93 -20.08
N ALA A 827 36.03 3.91 -20.82
CA ALA A 827 35.65 5.00 -21.71
C ALA A 827 35.20 6.25 -20.91
N PRO A 828 35.54 7.48 -21.34
CA PRO A 828 35.04 8.70 -20.71
C PRO A 828 33.52 8.79 -20.73
N VAL A 829 32.93 9.24 -19.62
CA VAL A 829 31.49 9.44 -19.48
C VAL A 829 31.20 10.82 -18.90
N GLY A 830 30.24 11.53 -19.48
CA GLY A 830 29.74 12.78 -18.91
C GLY A 830 28.66 12.57 -17.86
N GLU A 831 28.16 13.69 -17.34
CA GLU A 831 27.08 13.77 -16.35
C GLU A 831 25.83 13.00 -16.79
N LEU A 832 25.23 12.24 -15.86
CA LEU A 832 23.93 11.58 -16.04
C LEU A 832 22.81 12.61 -16.12
N LEU A 833 22.09 12.64 -17.24
CA LEU A 833 20.91 13.49 -17.41
C LEU A 833 19.66 12.77 -16.92
N TYR A 834 19.38 11.61 -17.48
CA TYR A 834 18.24 10.79 -17.11
C TYR A 834 18.40 9.32 -17.53
N VAL A 835 17.68 8.45 -16.86
CA VAL A 835 17.50 7.04 -17.21
C VAL A 835 16.08 6.83 -17.71
N VAL A 836 15.94 6.33 -18.93
CA VAL A 836 14.65 5.96 -19.51
C VAL A 836 14.20 4.62 -18.93
N ALA A 837 13.07 4.63 -18.23
CA ALA A 837 12.41 3.44 -17.70
C ALA A 837 10.93 3.49 -18.11
N ASN A 838 10.60 2.93 -19.27
CA ASN A 838 9.23 2.85 -19.75
C ASN A 838 8.52 1.62 -19.19
N PHE A 839 7.19 1.71 -19.03
CA PHE A 839 6.37 0.56 -18.65
C PHE A 839 6.45 -0.52 -19.71
N GLN A 840 6.74 -1.75 -19.30
CA GLN A 840 6.88 -2.90 -20.19
C GLN A 840 6.36 -4.17 -19.51
N ASN A 841 6.00 -5.17 -20.32
CA ASN A 841 5.67 -6.49 -19.82
C ASN A 841 6.98 -7.21 -19.42
N LEU A 842 7.17 -7.43 -18.12
CA LEU A 842 8.30 -8.13 -17.50
C LEU A 842 8.14 -9.65 -17.51
N LEU A 843 9.18 -10.33 -17.01
CA LEU A 843 9.27 -11.78 -16.94
C LEU A 843 8.29 -12.41 -15.94
N PRO A 844 8.08 -13.74 -16.01
CA PRO A 844 7.14 -14.44 -15.16
C PRO A 844 7.42 -14.33 -13.66
N VAL A 845 6.35 -14.37 -12.88
CA VAL A 845 6.37 -14.48 -11.42
C VAL A 845 5.66 -15.77 -11.04
N THR A 846 6.29 -16.60 -10.21
CA THR A 846 5.72 -17.87 -9.76
C THR A 846 5.64 -17.90 -8.24
N VAL A 847 4.44 -18.07 -7.70
CA VAL A 847 4.19 -18.15 -6.25
C VAL A 847 3.52 -19.47 -5.90
N GLN A 848 3.99 -20.11 -4.84
CA GLN A 848 3.52 -21.40 -4.35
C GLN A 848 3.39 -21.37 -2.84
N GLY A 849 2.36 -22.03 -2.31
CA GLY A 849 2.14 -22.11 -0.88
C GLY A 849 1.25 -23.27 -0.46
N ILE A 850 1.09 -23.38 0.86
CA ILE A 850 0.14 -24.27 1.51
C ILE A 850 -0.67 -23.45 2.50
N ASP A 851 -1.99 -23.56 2.42
CA ASP A 851 -2.90 -23.00 3.40
C ASP A 851 -3.44 -24.10 4.30
N PHE A 852 -3.61 -23.79 5.58
CA PHE A 852 -4.15 -24.69 6.60
C PHE A 852 -5.32 -24.01 7.32
N ASN A 853 -6.32 -24.80 7.67
CA ASN A 853 -7.39 -24.35 8.55
C ASN A 853 -7.83 -25.49 9.47
N LEU A 854 -7.97 -25.20 10.76
CA LEU A 854 -8.51 -26.10 11.77
C LEU A 854 -9.68 -25.40 12.45
N ASP A 855 -10.88 -25.95 12.30
CA ASP A 855 -12.06 -25.58 13.06
C ASP A 855 -12.37 -26.68 14.06
N TYR A 856 -12.43 -26.33 15.33
CA TYR A 856 -12.84 -27.23 16.39
C TYR A 856 -13.93 -26.58 17.23
N PHE A 857 -15.07 -27.27 17.33
CA PHE A 857 -16.22 -26.81 18.09
C PHE A 857 -16.66 -27.91 19.05
N LEU A 858 -16.64 -27.60 20.34
CA LEU A 858 -17.10 -28.49 21.40
C LEU A 858 -18.38 -27.90 22.03
N PRO A 859 -19.56 -28.37 21.64
CA PRO A 859 -20.82 -27.90 22.21
C PRO A 859 -20.97 -28.34 23.67
N THR A 860 -21.50 -27.41 24.49
CA THR A 860 -22.21 -27.63 25.77
C THR A 860 -21.73 -28.81 26.62
N THR A 861 -20.59 -28.61 27.28
CA THR A 861 -20.14 -29.44 28.40
C THR A 861 -20.67 -28.88 29.73
N SER A 862 -20.39 -29.55 30.87
CA SER A 862 -20.69 -29.01 32.21
C SER A 862 -19.95 -27.70 32.53
N VAL A 863 -18.90 -27.37 31.77
CA VAL A 863 -18.07 -26.18 31.96
C VAL A 863 -18.22 -25.16 30.82
N GLY A 864 -19.14 -25.37 29.88
CA GLY A 864 -19.46 -24.42 28.80
C GLY A 864 -19.20 -24.95 27.39
N THR A 865 -19.27 -24.04 26.42
CA THR A 865 -19.01 -24.27 25.00
C THR A 865 -17.64 -23.71 24.63
N PHE A 866 -16.89 -24.43 23.80
CA PHE A 866 -15.58 -24.02 23.32
C PHE A 866 -15.55 -23.99 21.80
N SER A 867 -14.99 -22.93 21.22
CA SER A 867 -14.62 -22.88 19.81
C SER A 867 -13.16 -22.50 19.66
N LEU A 868 -12.49 -23.15 18.72
CA LEU A 868 -11.12 -22.87 18.31
C LEU A 868 -11.08 -22.86 16.79
N ASN A 869 -10.67 -21.74 16.21
CA ASN A 869 -10.29 -21.66 14.80
C ASN A 869 -8.78 -21.35 14.74
N VAL A 870 -8.04 -22.11 13.94
CA VAL A 870 -6.63 -21.82 13.61
C VAL A 870 -6.49 -21.77 12.11
N ASN A 871 -6.09 -20.62 11.59
CA ASN A 871 -5.86 -20.40 10.18
C ASN A 871 -4.39 -20.07 9.93
N ALA A 872 -3.78 -20.70 8.92
CA ALA A 872 -2.37 -20.43 8.60
C ALA A 872 -2.12 -20.46 7.09
N SER A 873 -1.14 -19.68 6.65
CA SER A 873 -0.63 -19.70 5.29
C SER A 873 0.89 -19.77 5.30
N ARG A 874 1.44 -20.68 4.49
CA ARG A 874 2.87 -20.90 4.31
C ARG A 874 3.26 -20.68 2.86
N LEU A 875 4.18 -19.76 2.60
CA LEU A 875 4.82 -19.64 1.31
C LEU A 875 5.94 -20.71 1.17
N ILE A 876 5.92 -21.43 0.05
CA ILE A 876 6.96 -22.40 -0.33
C ILE A 876 8.00 -21.74 -1.23
N SER A 877 7.55 -21.05 -2.27
CA SER A 877 8.39 -20.32 -3.22
C SER A 877 7.66 -19.07 -3.70
N TYR A 878 8.35 -17.94 -3.78
CA TYR A 878 7.89 -16.73 -4.48
C TYR A 878 9.03 -16.28 -5.37
N TYR A 879 9.07 -16.81 -6.59
CA TYR A 879 10.17 -16.61 -7.52
C TYR A 879 9.82 -15.54 -8.57
N VAL A 880 10.72 -14.56 -8.75
CA VAL A 880 10.64 -13.54 -9.80
C VAL A 880 11.78 -13.77 -10.79
N ASP A 881 11.46 -13.91 -12.06
CA ASP A 881 12.48 -14.10 -13.10
C ASP A 881 13.22 -12.78 -13.39
N ALA A 882 14.56 -12.83 -13.49
CA ALA A 882 15.40 -11.67 -13.75
C ALA A 882 15.37 -11.29 -15.25
N PRO A 883 15.01 -10.05 -15.64
CA PRO A 883 15.05 -9.60 -17.04
C PRO A 883 16.40 -9.83 -17.72
N ALA A 884 16.43 -9.97 -19.05
CA ALA A 884 17.66 -10.28 -19.79
C ALA A 884 18.84 -9.34 -19.48
N GLY A 885 18.60 -8.03 -19.36
CA GLY A 885 19.63 -7.06 -18.97
C GLY A 885 20.18 -7.31 -17.55
N VAL A 886 19.32 -7.72 -16.61
CA VAL A 886 19.75 -8.10 -15.25
C VAL A 886 20.54 -9.41 -15.28
N GLN A 887 20.15 -10.39 -16.10
CA GLN A 887 20.92 -11.63 -16.28
C GLN A 887 22.32 -11.36 -16.85
N GLN A 888 22.47 -10.39 -17.75
CA GLN A 888 23.78 -9.97 -18.24
C GLN A 888 24.64 -9.39 -17.12
N VAL A 889 24.07 -8.53 -16.26
CA VAL A 889 24.78 -7.99 -15.09
C VAL A 889 25.19 -9.12 -14.13
N ILE A 890 24.31 -10.09 -13.86
CA ILE A 890 24.62 -11.26 -13.02
C ILE A 890 25.77 -12.08 -13.63
N ALA A 891 25.70 -12.37 -14.92
CA ALA A 891 26.73 -13.14 -15.62
C ALA A 891 28.07 -12.40 -15.66
N GLY A 892 28.06 -11.10 -15.96
CA GLY A 892 29.25 -10.26 -15.99
C GLY A 892 29.90 -10.14 -14.62
N GLN A 893 29.10 -10.05 -13.55
CA GLN A 893 29.63 -10.07 -12.17
C GLN A 893 30.24 -11.43 -11.83
N ALA A 894 29.59 -12.54 -12.17
CA ALA A 894 30.10 -13.89 -11.94
C ALA A 894 31.38 -14.18 -12.75
N ALA A 895 31.52 -13.58 -13.94
CA ALA A 895 32.72 -13.64 -14.77
C ALA A 895 33.85 -12.70 -14.29
N GLY A 896 33.59 -11.86 -13.29
CA GLY A 896 34.56 -10.88 -12.78
C GLY A 896 34.77 -9.66 -13.68
N GLU A 897 33.88 -9.41 -14.65
CA GLU A 897 33.94 -8.25 -15.55
C GLU A 897 33.57 -6.94 -14.83
N ILE A 898 32.69 -7.05 -13.82
CA ILE A 898 32.32 -5.96 -12.92
C ILE A 898 32.50 -6.40 -11.46
N ASN A 899 32.65 -5.43 -10.57
CA ASN A 899 32.96 -5.67 -9.16
C ASN A 899 31.86 -6.48 -8.44
N ALA A 900 32.25 -7.44 -7.59
CA ALA A 900 31.33 -8.26 -6.80
C ALA A 900 30.49 -7.47 -5.78
N GLY A 901 30.92 -6.25 -5.43
CA GLY A 901 30.19 -5.33 -4.55
C GLY A 901 29.04 -4.58 -5.23
N VAL A 902 28.83 -4.72 -6.55
CA VAL A 902 27.70 -4.09 -7.25
C VAL A 902 26.40 -4.81 -6.86
N PRO A 903 25.44 -4.14 -6.20
CA PRO A 903 24.18 -4.77 -5.83
C PRO A 903 23.30 -4.93 -7.07
N ILE A 904 22.79 -6.14 -7.27
CA ILE A 904 21.84 -6.48 -8.33
C ILE A 904 20.44 -6.60 -7.73
N GLN A 905 19.47 -5.89 -8.29
CA GLN A 905 18.09 -5.92 -7.83
C GLN A 905 17.23 -6.83 -8.71
N GLY A 906 16.26 -7.52 -8.12
CA GLY A 906 15.37 -8.43 -8.85
C GLY A 906 15.98 -9.78 -9.20
N GLY A 907 15.12 -10.76 -9.52
CA GLY A 907 15.54 -12.15 -9.68
C GLY A 907 15.52 -12.96 -8.37
N GLY A 908 15.07 -14.20 -8.44
CA GLY A 908 15.19 -15.17 -7.35
C GLY A 908 13.96 -15.29 -6.45
N ASP A 909 14.11 -16.09 -5.39
CA ASP A 909 13.08 -16.26 -4.37
C ASP A 909 13.05 -15.07 -3.41
N VAL A 910 11.86 -14.58 -3.13
CA VAL A 910 11.61 -13.36 -2.37
C VAL A 910 10.95 -13.66 -1.02
N ILE A 911 10.74 -14.94 -0.70
CA ILE A 911 10.25 -15.34 0.62
C ILE A 911 11.25 -14.94 1.70
N GLY A 912 10.68 -14.39 2.78
CA GLY A 912 11.43 -13.83 3.89
C GLY A 912 12.02 -12.47 3.56
N ARG A 913 11.87 -11.93 2.34
CA ARG A 913 12.49 -10.68 1.91
C ARG A 913 11.48 -9.54 1.91
N ASP A 914 11.87 -8.37 2.43
CA ASP A 914 11.20 -7.07 2.24
C ASP A 914 9.65 -7.12 2.40
N GLY A 915 9.16 -7.83 3.42
CA GLY A 915 7.72 -7.88 3.74
C GLY A 915 6.94 -9.10 3.24
N GLN A 916 7.62 -10.17 2.79
CA GLN A 916 7.00 -11.44 2.39
C GLN A 916 7.28 -12.56 3.41
N PRO A 917 6.60 -12.59 4.57
CA PRO A 917 6.87 -13.58 5.62
C PRO A 917 6.55 -14.99 5.12
N ARG A 918 7.36 -15.97 5.53
CA ARG A 918 7.16 -17.38 5.15
C ARG A 918 5.89 -17.96 5.77
N TRP A 919 5.60 -17.60 7.02
CA TRP A 919 4.39 -18.00 7.73
C TRP A 919 3.57 -16.79 8.18
N ARG A 920 2.27 -16.91 8.03
CA ARG A 920 1.27 -16.09 8.72
C ARG A 920 0.27 -17.03 9.37
N LEU A 921 -0.14 -16.74 10.60
CA LEU A 921 -1.11 -17.53 11.34
C LEU A 921 -2.04 -16.60 12.12
N SER A 922 -3.31 -16.97 12.20
CA SER A 922 -4.27 -16.43 13.15
C SER A 922 -4.93 -17.57 13.92
N ALA A 923 -5.29 -17.32 15.17
CA ALA A 923 -6.05 -18.25 15.97
C ALA A 923 -7.08 -17.50 16.80
N THR A 924 -8.32 -17.98 16.81
CA THR A 924 -9.41 -17.49 17.66
C THR A 924 -9.82 -18.60 18.60
N PHE A 925 -9.89 -18.31 19.88
CA PHE A 925 -10.41 -19.20 20.90
C PHE A 925 -11.52 -18.48 21.65
N ASP A 926 -12.70 -19.08 21.74
CA ASP A 926 -13.79 -18.58 22.56
C ASP A 926 -14.29 -19.65 23.53
N TRP A 927 -14.59 -19.21 24.74
CA TRP A 927 -15.28 -19.97 25.77
C TRP A 927 -16.53 -19.23 26.20
N SER A 928 -17.67 -19.93 26.23
CA SER A 928 -18.95 -19.36 26.66
C SER A 928 -19.63 -20.23 27.72
N LEU A 929 -20.11 -19.60 28.79
CA LEU A 929 -20.87 -20.23 29.86
C LEU A 929 -22.02 -19.31 30.31
N GLY A 930 -23.25 -19.66 29.94
CA GLY A 930 -24.44 -18.87 30.27
C GLY A 930 -24.37 -17.46 29.66
N PRO A 931 -24.37 -16.37 30.46
CA PRO A 931 -24.25 -15.01 29.96
C PRO A 931 -22.80 -14.57 29.70
N TRP A 932 -21.79 -15.34 30.14
CA TRP A 932 -20.39 -15.00 30.01
C TRP A 932 -19.78 -15.56 28.72
N LYS A 933 -18.95 -14.74 28.06
CA LYS A 933 -18.03 -15.17 27.00
C LYS A 933 -16.64 -14.59 27.28
N ILE A 934 -15.61 -15.41 27.15
CA ILE A 934 -14.21 -14.98 27.14
C ILE A 934 -13.61 -15.44 25.84
N GLY A 935 -12.93 -14.53 25.15
CA GLY A 935 -12.29 -14.85 23.89
C GLY A 935 -10.88 -14.32 23.79
N ALA A 936 -10.08 -15.00 22.99
CA ALA A 936 -8.71 -14.61 22.65
C ALA A 936 -8.52 -14.71 21.14
N PHE A 937 -7.84 -13.72 20.58
CA PHE A 937 -7.38 -13.73 19.20
C PHE A 937 -5.85 -13.59 19.19
N THR A 938 -5.17 -14.43 18.43
CA THR A 938 -3.71 -14.39 18.26
C THR A 938 -3.36 -14.24 16.81
N GLN A 939 -2.37 -13.42 16.51
CA GLN A 939 -1.76 -13.34 15.19
C GLN A 939 -0.26 -13.58 15.29
N TYR A 940 0.28 -14.37 14.37
CA TYR A 940 1.72 -14.56 14.17
C TYR A 940 2.13 -14.20 12.75
N ILE A 941 3.20 -13.41 12.65
CA ILE A 941 3.86 -13.06 11.39
C ILE A 941 5.33 -13.46 11.53
N ASP A 942 5.81 -14.31 10.63
CA ASP A 942 7.18 -14.80 10.64
C ASP A 942 8.21 -13.69 10.40
N SER A 943 9.46 -13.94 10.78
CA SER A 943 10.55 -13.00 10.53
C SER A 943 10.77 -12.78 9.03
N VAL A 944 11.21 -11.58 8.68
CA VAL A 944 11.69 -11.22 7.35
C VAL A 944 13.08 -10.59 7.46
N TYR A 945 13.79 -10.46 6.36
CA TYR A 945 15.07 -9.77 6.27
C TYR A 945 15.00 -8.63 5.27
N GLU A 946 15.73 -7.56 5.56
CA GLU A 946 15.86 -6.39 4.69
C GLU A 946 17.02 -6.61 3.73
N ASN A 947 16.73 -6.75 2.43
CA ASN A 947 17.74 -7.12 1.45
C ASN A 947 18.83 -6.04 1.29
N GLY A 948 18.44 -4.78 1.46
CA GLY A 948 19.31 -3.60 1.33
C GLY A 948 20.12 -3.26 2.58
N VAL A 949 19.90 -3.96 3.70
CA VAL A 949 20.59 -3.69 4.98
C VAL A 949 21.49 -4.87 5.29
N ARG A 950 22.80 -4.73 5.07
CA ARG A 950 23.75 -5.83 5.20
C ARG A 950 24.92 -5.45 6.09
N ASP A 951 25.38 -6.39 6.90
CA ASP A 951 26.60 -6.23 7.68
C ASP A 951 27.87 -6.41 6.82
N ALA A 952 29.04 -6.25 7.44
CA ALA A 952 30.34 -6.40 6.76
C ALA A 952 30.59 -7.80 6.17
N SER A 953 29.87 -8.83 6.64
CA SER A 953 29.92 -10.20 6.11
C SER A 953 28.81 -10.46 5.09
N ALA A 954 28.13 -9.40 4.63
CA ALA A 954 26.99 -9.43 3.72
C ALA A 954 25.75 -10.17 4.25
N ASN A 955 25.65 -10.43 5.56
CA ASN A 955 24.43 -10.98 6.15
C ASN A 955 23.34 -9.91 6.18
N PRO A 956 22.11 -10.21 5.71
CA PRO A 956 21.02 -9.24 5.76
C PRO A 956 20.47 -9.08 7.18
N TRP A 957 19.98 -7.88 7.50
CA TRP A 957 19.30 -7.62 8.78
C TRP A 957 18.00 -8.43 8.84
N THR A 958 17.77 -9.14 9.95
CA THR A 958 16.53 -9.87 10.19
C THR A 958 15.60 -9.06 11.08
N VAL A 959 14.50 -8.60 10.50
CA VAL A 959 13.33 -8.08 11.22
C VAL A 959 12.64 -9.28 11.87
N LYS A 960 12.65 -9.33 13.20
CA LYS A 960 12.13 -10.47 13.97
C LYS A 960 10.64 -10.73 13.67
N GLY A 961 10.20 -11.98 13.83
CA GLY A 961 8.78 -12.29 13.80
C GLY A 961 8.03 -11.67 14.98
N GLN A 962 6.72 -11.49 14.84
CA GLN A 962 5.85 -10.93 15.88
C GLN A 962 4.68 -11.86 16.17
N THR A 963 4.35 -12.01 17.45
CA THR A 963 3.08 -12.60 17.90
C THR A 963 2.35 -11.58 18.76
N THR A 964 1.15 -11.18 18.34
CA THR A 964 0.25 -10.33 19.13
C THR A 964 -0.94 -11.15 19.62
N VAL A 965 -1.44 -10.80 20.80
CA VAL A 965 -2.61 -11.46 21.42
C VAL A 965 -3.59 -10.38 21.85
N ASN A 966 -4.84 -10.57 21.48
CA ASN A 966 -5.99 -9.81 21.95
C ASN A 966 -6.77 -10.69 22.92
N LEU A 967 -7.31 -10.10 23.97
CA LEU A 967 -8.13 -10.78 24.96
C LEU A 967 -9.37 -9.94 25.24
N TYR A 968 -10.53 -10.57 25.37
CA TYR A 968 -11.76 -9.89 25.74
C TYR A 968 -12.64 -10.73 26.64
N GLY A 969 -13.41 -10.06 27.50
CA GLY A 969 -14.47 -10.63 28.31
C GLY A 969 -15.79 -9.92 28.01
N GLN A 970 -16.85 -10.70 27.94
CA GLN A 970 -18.18 -10.26 27.55
C GLN A 970 -19.23 -10.80 28.53
N TYR A 971 -20.22 -9.95 28.83
CA TYR A 971 -21.42 -10.33 29.56
C TYR A 971 -22.67 -9.91 28.78
N THR A 972 -23.53 -10.88 28.46
CA THR A 972 -24.80 -10.66 27.77
C THR A 972 -25.95 -10.80 28.76
N PHE A 973 -26.69 -9.72 28.96
CA PHE A 973 -27.89 -9.69 29.80
C PHE A 973 -29.03 -10.45 29.11
N LYS A 974 -29.44 -11.58 29.71
CA LYS A 974 -30.59 -12.38 29.28
C LYS A 974 -31.61 -12.39 30.42
N ASN A 975 -32.48 -11.38 30.45
CA ASN A 975 -33.51 -11.20 31.49
C ASN A 975 -34.74 -10.54 30.89
N ASP A 976 -35.84 -10.42 31.64
CA ASP A 976 -37.06 -9.76 31.14
C ASP A 976 -37.06 -8.23 31.33
N GLY A 977 -35.89 -7.65 31.65
CA GLY A 977 -35.75 -6.23 31.99
C GLY A 977 -35.26 -5.35 30.81
N PRO A 978 -35.08 -4.03 31.04
CA PRO A 978 -34.63 -3.10 30.00
C PRO A 978 -33.26 -3.43 29.39
N LEU A 979 -32.44 -4.20 30.09
CA LEU A 979 -31.12 -4.63 29.65
C LEU A 979 -31.12 -5.91 28.83
N ASN A 980 -32.26 -6.57 28.59
CA ASN A 980 -32.30 -7.80 27.80
C ASN A 980 -31.67 -7.63 26.41
N GLY A 981 -30.79 -8.53 25.98
CA GLY A 981 -30.11 -8.40 24.68
C GLY A 981 -29.03 -7.31 24.66
N THR A 982 -28.73 -6.67 25.80
CA THR A 982 -27.55 -5.82 25.97
C THR A 982 -26.33 -6.71 26.25
N THR A 983 -25.23 -6.38 25.62
CA THR A 983 -23.92 -7.00 25.76
C THR A 983 -22.92 -5.92 26.16
N VAL A 984 -22.17 -6.16 27.24
CA VAL A 984 -21.03 -5.34 27.63
C VAL A 984 -19.77 -6.17 27.41
N GLN A 985 -18.79 -5.60 26.70
CA GLN A 985 -17.50 -6.23 26.48
C GLN A 985 -16.37 -5.28 26.87
N ILE A 986 -15.37 -5.84 27.52
CA ILE A 986 -14.11 -5.16 27.84
C ILE A 986 -13.00 -6.01 27.23
N GLY A 987 -12.08 -5.38 26.51
CA GLY A 987 -10.96 -6.10 25.91
C GLY A 987 -9.71 -5.27 25.79
N ALA A 988 -8.63 -5.96 25.45
CA ALA A 988 -7.37 -5.35 25.09
C ALA A 988 -6.83 -5.98 23.81
N ARG A 989 -6.36 -5.15 22.87
CA ARG A 989 -5.54 -5.58 21.73
C ARG A 989 -4.06 -5.48 22.11
N ASN A 990 -3.24 -6.38 21.58
CA ASN A 990 -1.81 -6.45 21.91
C ASN A 990 -1.58 -6.44 23.44
N ILE A 991 -2.25 -7.34 24.17
CA ILE A 991 -2.28 -7.33 25.65
C ILE A 991 -0.90 -7.51 26.30
N PHE A 992 0.08 -8.01 25.55
CA PHE A 992 1.47 -8.12 26.01
C PHE A 992 2.33 -6.90 25.67
N ASP A 993 1.73 -5.85 25.12
CA ASP A 993 2.40 -4.59 24.76
C ASP A 993 3.68 -4.80 23.94
N LYS A 994 3.57 -5.61 22.88
CA LYS A 994 4.71 -5.86 22.01
C LYS A 994 4.83 -4.80 20.94
N ASP A 995 5.96 -4.11 20.94
CA ASP A 995 6.35 -3.23 19.84
C ASP A 995 6.45 -3.98 18.51
N PRO A 996 6.23 -3.28 17.39
CA PRO A 996 6.54 -3.83 16.08
C PRO A 996 8.04 -4.15 15.99
N PRO A 997 8.41 -5.26 15.33
CA PRO A 997 9.81 -5.59 15.11
C PRO A 997 10.57 -4.48 14.37
N LEU A 998 11.76 -4.15 14.89
CA LEU A 998 12.57 -3.06 14.38
C LEU A 998 13.14 -3.34 12.99
N SER A 999 13.01 -2.37 12.09
CA SER A 999 13.67 -2.29 10.79
C SER A 999 14.57 -1.05 10.70
N SER A 1000 15.41 -0.96 9.66
CA SER A 1000 16.25 0.24 9.47
C SER A 1000 15.43 1.52 9.27
N ALA A 1001 14.17 1.37 8.81
CA ALA A 1001 13.18 2.44 8.66
C ALA A 1001 12.29 2.67 9.90
N GLY A 1002 12.55 1.98 11.02
CA GLY A 1002 11.71 1.98 12.23
C GLY A 1002 10.97 0.66 12.35
N TYR A 1003 9.93 0.46 11.54
CA TYR A 1003 9.26 -0.84 11.40
C TYR A 1003 8.68 -0.99 9.99
N LEU A 1004 8.33 -2.22 9.63
CA LEU A 1004 7.70 -2.52 8.34
C LEU A 1004 6.19 -2.29 8.41
N SER A 1005 5.72 -1.07 8.09
CA SER A 1005 4.30 -0.68 8.15
C SER A 1005 3.36 -1.45 7.19
N ASN A 1006 3.93 -2.12 6.19
CA ASN A 1006 3.20 -3.05 5.34
C ASN A 1006 2.81 -4.36 6.06
N LEU A 1007 3.54 -4.73 7.13
CA LEU A 1007 3.29 -5.94 7.91
C LEU A 1007 2.73 -5.65 9.30
N TYR A 1008 3.26 -4.63 9.99
CA TYR A 1008 3.01 -4.39 11.40
C TYR A 1008 2.30 -3.05 11.62
N GLN A 1009 1.58 -2.93 12.74
CA GLN A 1009 0.99 -1.69 13.21
C GLN A 1009 1.79 -1.17 14.42
N PRO A 1010 2.05 0.15 14.53
CA PRO A 1010 2.81 0.76 15.64
C PRO A 1010 1.96 0.98 16.90
N GLN A 1011 1.02 0.07 17.18
CA GLN A 1011 0.08 0.23 18.29
C GLN A 1011 0.61 -0.49 19.54
N ALA A 1012 0.81 0.28 20.60
CA ALA A 1012 0.96 -0.24 21.96
C ALA A 1012 -0.30 -1.00 22.39
N ARG A 1013 -0.27 -1.55 23.60
CA ARG A 1013 -1.45 -2.15 24.23
C ARG A 1013 -2.64 -1.19 24.17
N TYR A 1014 -3.74 -1.69 23.64
CA TYR A 1014 -4.94 -0.89 23.39
C TYR A 1014 -6.13 -1.44 24.17
N TRP A 1015 -6.66 -0.66 25.12
CA TRP A 1015 -7.84 -1.03 25.90
C TRP A 1015 -9.11 -0.49 25.28
N TYR A 1016 -10.19 -1.25 25.34
CA TYR A 1016 -11.49 -0.81 24.88
C TYR A 1016 -12.64 -1.40 25.67
N THR A 1017 -13.76 -0.67 25.60
CA THR A 1017 -15.06 -1.12 26.07
C THR A 1017 -16.06 -0.98 24.93
N SER A 1018 -16.88 -2.00 24.70
CA SER A 1018 -18.01 -1.95 23.77
C SER A 1018 -19.33 -2.29 24.46
N LEU A 1019 -20.38 -1.67 23.95
CA LEU A 1019 -21.78 -1.87 24.35
C LEU A 1019 -22.57 -2.19 23.09
N LYS A 1020 -23.10 -3.41 23.00
CA LYS A 1020 -23.97 -3.87 21.92
C LYS A 1020 -25.38 -4.10 22.46
N LYS A 1021 -26.40 -3.62 21.75
CA LYS A 1021 -27.82 -3.85 22.07
C LYS A 1021 -28.51 -4.41 20.85
N VAL A 1022 -29.15 -5.56 21.01
CA VAL A 1022 -30.05 -6.14 20.01
C VAL A 1022 -31.48 -6.04 20.54
N PHE A 1023 -32.39 -5.60 19.68
CA PHE A 1023 -33.82 -5.43 19.95
C PHE A 1023 -34.66 -6.42 19.14
#